data_AF-A0A918H1C9-F1
#
_entry.id   AF-A0A918H1C9-F1
#
_cell.length_a   1.000
_cell.length_b   1.000
_cell.length_c   1.000
_cell.angle_alpha   90.00
_cell.angle_beta   90.00
_cell.angle_gamma   90.00
#
_symmetry.space_group_name_H-M   'P 1'
#
loop_
_entity.id
_entity.type
_entity.pdbx_description
1 polymer ?
#
loop_
_entity_poly.entity_id
_entity_poly.type
_entity_poly.pdbx_seq_one_letter_code
_entity_poly.pdbx_strand_id
1 'polypeptide(L)'
;MISDYFTHGKFSVPTAALVERLLSPDPPPFALLRRHRPGDGGRPPVEVLIGEMGSVGTVGEIPQSPPAPGGGPYALALLPYHRLAERGLECHQDGTPLRVLRITEHHSLPTAELAAALPPTTLTLDDAGFETDDGQYAALVRDVVSTEVAREGLSVLIRRDYTARLRSHRPALALELFRRLLTAEAGAHWTFAVHTGGRRGRALVGATPQGHVRIERGRVVMNPMCGTYRYPPGGAELAGLLSFLQDPKESEELATTVDAELALLCRVTGQGVLVDGPRLRPMAHLLHSECRISGPAALSARQTLARTMFASTAVGRPFAEACRVVRRREPTGRGYYGGAIALLGHDAQGWEELDSAAVIRTFDIDGDGLLRLSVGATLGPGSSPEAETAETRAKAAALLSTLRPDAPRPAGPSRTPPDRDTAAALALDDRVAKELDLRRRQLSTFWSGFARPPARRRAADAVLLVDSGEEETEVLAHMVRGLGRTVEVRRYDEVEAAALPGPRGRVVLAPGPGRPGAPDTALRALARTLLAGAAAGGPAVSGIGTGFQVLARELGLAGAPVARPSQVVRRTVDVHGLRVTAAFSDACAVEPADHCDKAAGRLGIRLWHSADRRELVAFTGPRAAGYQFRPESVITTNGADLLRLLLA
;
A
#
# COMPACT_ATOMS: atom_id res chain seq x y z
N MET A 1 -16.31 -36.64 43.77
CA MET A 1 -17.01 -35.34 43.90
C MET A 1 -16.08 -34.26 43.36
N ILE A 2 -16.62 -33.33 42.57
CA ILE A 2 -15.93 -32.32 41.74
C ILE A 2 -15.47 -32.86 40.37
N SER A 3 -16.45 -33.21 39.55
CA SER A 3 -16.39 -33.22 38.08
C SER A 3 -17.82 -32.95 37.64
N ASP A 4 -18.14 -31.67 37.40
CA ASP A 4 -19.33 -31.18 36.67
C ASP A 4 -19.46 -29.66 36.88
N TYR A 5 -18.73 -28.87 36.09
CA TYR A 5 -19.00 -27.45 35.83
C TYR A 5 -18.36 -27.02 34.50
N PHE A 6 -18.78 -27.68 33.40
CA PHE A 6 -18.62 -27.14 32.05
C PHE A 6 -19.92 -27.34 31.28
N THR A 7 -21.01 -26.84 31.84
CA THR A 7 -22.25 -26.62 31.09
C THR A 7 -22.02 -25.52 30.06
N HIS A 8 -22.07 -25.90 28.78
CA HIS A 8 -22.11 -25.03 27.61
C HIS A 8 -23.44 -24.26 27.54
N GLY A 9 -23.71 -23.39 28.51
CA GLY A 9 -24.70 -22.34 28.38
C GLY A 9 -24.03 -21.11 27.78
N LYS A 10 -24.34 -20.77 26.52
CA LYS A 10 -24.06 -19.43 25.97
C LYS A 10 -24.90 -18.41 26.75
N PHE A 11 -24.46 -18.02 27.93
CA PHE A 11 -24.93 -16.78 28.54
C PHE A 11 -24.31 -15.64 27.72
N SER A 12 -25.00 -15.18 26.68
CA SER A 12 -24.61 -13.93 26.02
C SER A 12 -24.77 -12.81 27.04
N VAL A 13 -23.67 -12.13 27.36
CA VAL A 13 -23.74 -10.92 28.20
C VAL A 13 -24.69 -9.94 27.50
N PRO A 14 -25.75 -9.44 28.18
CA PRO A 14 -26.66 -8.48 27.56
C PRO A 14 -25.90 -7.25 27.07
N THR A 15 -26.26 -6.73 25.89
CA THR A 15 -25.62 -5.53 25.31
C THR A 15 -25.55 -4.37 26.30
N ALA A 16 -26.63 -4.14 27.05
CA ALA A 16 -26.70 -3.09 28.06
C ALA A 16 -25.63 -3.24 29.16
N ALA A 17 -25.40 -4.45 29.67
CA ALA A 17 -24.41 -4.70 30.71
C ALA A 17 -22.97 -4.50 30.19
N LEU A 18 -22.71 -4.89 28.94
CA LEU A 18 -21.42 -4.65 28.30
C LEU A 18 -21.18 -3.15 28.10
N VAL A 19 -22.18 -2.43 27.59
CA VAL A 19 -22.12 -0.98 27.38
C VAL A 19 -21.91 -0.23 28.70
N GLU A 20 -22.62 -0.60 29.77
CA GLU A 20 -22.45 -0.01 31.10
C GLU A 20 -21.00 -0.14 31.59
N ARG A 21 -20.41 -1.34 31.43
CA ARG A 21 -19.01 -1.59 31.78
C ARG A 21 -18.03 -0.72 30.96
N LEU A 22 -18.28 -0.51 29.67
CA LEU A 22 -17.45 0.35 28.82
C LEU A 22 -17.63 1.85 29.13
N LEU A 23 -18.79 2.25 29.64
CA LEU A 23 -19.11 3.62 30.06
C LEU A 23 -18.66 3.95 31.48
N SER A 24 -18.17 2.96 32.23
CA SER A 24 -17.59 3.15 33.57
C SER A 24 -16.60 4.33 33.56
N PRO A 25 -16.53 5.13 34.65
CA PRO A 25 -15.51 6.16 34.81
C PRO A 25 -14.08 5.61 34.71
N ASP A 26 -13.89 4.33 35.00
CA ASP A 26 -12.62 3.62 34.92
C ASP A 26 -12.84 2.29 34.17
N PRO A 27 -12.96 2.32 32.83
CA PRO A 27 -13.26 1.13 32.05
C PRO A 27 -11.99 0.31 31.83
N PRO A 28 -12.11 -1.01 31.63
CA PRO A 28 -10.98 -1.80 31.16
C PRO A 28 -10.52 -1.30 29.78
N PRO A 29 -9.30 -1.64 29.33
CA PRO A 29 -8.94 -1.44 27.94
C PRO A 29 -9.88 -2.21 27.01
N PHE A 30 -10.32 -1.57 25.93
CA PHE A 30 -11.27 -2.17 25.00
C PHE A 30 -11.07 -1.70 23.57
N ALA A 31 -11.63 -2.46 22.63
CA ALA A 31 -11.80 -2.05 21.26
C ALA A 31 -13.19 -2.43 20.72
N LEU A 32 -13.77 -1.54 19.92
CA LEU A 32 -14.98 -1.77 19.14
C LEU A 32 -14.59 -1.77 17.67
N LEU A 33 -14.89 -2.83 16.93
CA LEU A 33 -14.54 -2.97 15.52
C LEU A 33 -15.78 -3.33 14.69
N ARG A 34 -16.15 -2.49 13.73
CA ARG A 34 -17.07 -2.85 12.64
C ARG A 34 -16.26 -3.06 11.37
N ARG A 35 -16.13 -4.32 10.96
CA ARG A 35 -15.38 -4.71 9.75
C ARG A 35 -16.31 -5.32 8.73
N HIS A 36 -16.10 -5.01 7.46
CA HIS A 36 -16.89 -5.61 6.39
C HIS A 36 -16.24 -6.93 5.95
N ARG A 37 -16.88 -8.06 6.25
CA ARG A 37 -16.46 -9.39 5.77
C ARG A 37 -17.39 -9.89 4.66
N PRO A 38 -16.88 -10.73 3.75
CA PRO A 38 -17.74 -11.45 2.80
C PRO A 38 -18.79 -12.29 3.56
N GLY A 39 -20.07 -12.07 3.30
CA GLY A 39 -21.17 -12.82 3.91
C GLY A 39 -22.02 -12.05 4.92
N ASP A 40 -21.61 -10.85 5.36
CA ASP A 40 -22.32 -10.08 6.41
C ASP A 40 -23.68 -9.46 5.98
N GLY A 41 -24.21 -9.83 4.81
CA GLY A 41 -25.53 -9.35 4.33
C GLY A 41 -25.67 -7.82 4.24
N GLY A 42 -24.55 -7.09 4.19
CA GLY A 42 -24.53 -5.62 4.18
C GLY A 42 -24.74 -4.94 5.54
N ARG A 43 -24.85 -5.69 6.65
CA ARG A 43 -25.00 -5.16 8.02
C ARG A 43 -24.01 -5.83 8.96
N PRO A 44 -22.70 -5.53 8.84
CA PRO A 44 -21.68 -6.17 9.68
C PRO A 44 -21.95 -5.90 11.17
N PRO A 45 -21.73 -6.90 12.05
CA PRO A 45 -21.81 -6.69 13.50
C PRO A 45 -20.65 -5.82 13.99
N VAL A 46 -20.74 -5.39 15.25
CA VAL A 46 -19.62 -4.78 15.97
C VAL A 46 -18.98 -5.83 16.88
N GLU A 47 -17.70 -6.11 16.65
CA GLU A 47 -16.87 -6.90 17.56
C GLU A 47 -16.46 -6.02 18.75
N VAL A 48 -16.69 -6.49 19.97
CA VAL A 48 -16.25 -5.85 21.22
C VAL A 48 -15.15 -6.71 21.82
N LEU A 49 -13.95 -6.14 21.90
CA LEU A 49 -12.75 -6.78 22.41
C LEU A 49 -12.39 -6.14 23.75
N ILE A 50 -12.20 -6.94 24.79
CA ILE A 50 -11.76 -6.45 26.11
C ILE A 50 -10.57 -7.29 26.56
N GLY A 51 -9.63 -6.65 27.25
CA GLY A 51 -8.49 -7.35 27.82
C GLY A 51 -7.43 -6.42 28.39
N GLU A 52 -6.17 -6.82 28.29
CA GLU A 52 -5.04 -6.12 28.89
C GLU A 52 -4.25 -5.34 27.85
N MET A 53 -4.01 -4.05 28.11
CA MET A 53 -3.23 -3.19 27.23
C MET A 53 -1.77 -3.16 27.68
N GLY A 54 -0.86 -3.57 26.79
CA GLY A 54 0.59 -3.51 26.97
C GLY A 54 1.28 -2.68 25.89
N SER A 55 2.60 -2.56 26.01
CA SER A 55 3.47 -2.06 24.96
C SER A 55 4.54 -3.09 24.65
N VAL A 56 4.97 -3.17 23.39
CA VAL A 56 6.12 -3.97 22.98
C VAL A 56 7.11 -3.13 22.18
N GLY A 57 8.37 -3.56 22.13
CA GLY A 57 9.46 -2.84 21.49
C GLY A 57 9.50 -3.02 19.98
N THR A 58 9.05 -4.18 19.48
CA THR A 58 9.03 -4.51 18.04
C THR A 58 7.74 -5.22 17.61
N VAL A 59 7.44 -5.25 16.30
CA VAL A 59 6.29 -6.02 15.79
C VAL A 59 6.44 -7.51 16.05
N GLY A 60 7.69 -8.00 16.05
CA GLY A 60 8.04 -9.39 16.35
C GLY A 60 7.82 -9.79 17.81
N GLU A 61 7.54 -8.85 18.71
CA GLU A 61 7.25 -9.08 20.13
C GLU A 61 5.75 -9.09 20.45
N ILE A 62 4.87 -8.81 19.48
CA ILE A 62 3.42 -8.91 19.69
C ILE A 62 3.10 -10.32 20.25
N PRO A 63 2.43 -10.44 21.41
CA PRO A 63 2.17 -11.73 22.03
C PRO A 63 1.43 -12.68 21.10
N GLN A 64 1.82 -13.95 21.09
CA GLN A 64 1.08 -15.02 20.43
C GLN A 64 0.24 -15.77 21.46
N SER A 65 -0.83 -16.41 20.99
CA SER A 65 -1.60 -17.38 21.78
C SER A 65 -1.78 -18.63 20.94
N PRO A 66 -1.82 -19.83 21.55
CA PRO A 66 -2.13 -21.05 20.81
C PRO A 66 -3.58 -20.98 20.27
N PRO A 67 -3.90 -21.71 19.20
CA PRO A 67 -5.26 -21.76 18.67
C PRO A 67 -6.25 -22.27 19.72
N ALA A 68 -7.29 -21.50 20.00
CA ALA A 68 -8.40 -21.93 20.84
C ALA A 68 -9.40 -22.76 20.02
N PRO A 69 -10.18 -23.67 20.65
CA PRO A 69 -11.29 -24.34 19.98
C PRO A 69 -12.27 -23.33 19.37
N GLY A 70 -12.47 -23.39 18.04
CA GLY A 70 -13.30 -22.43 17.29
C GLY A 70 -12.57 -21.19 16.79
N GLY A 71 -11.27 -21.05 17.09
CA GLY A 71 -10.46 -19.90 16.67
C GLY A 71 -10.81 -18.61 17.41
N GLY A 72 -10.50 -17.48 16.78
CA GLY A 72 -10.79 -16.15 17.28
C GLY A 72 -9.56 -15.25 17.43
N PRO A 73 -9.78 -13.95 17.68
CA PRO A 73 -8.71 -13.00 17.86
C PRO A 73 -8.05 -13.14 19.24
N TYR A 74 -6.73 -13.02 19.30
CA TYR A 74 -5.96 -13.04 20.55
C TYR A 74 -5.25 -11.71 20.83
N ALA A 75 -4.99 -10.89 19.81
CA ALA A 75 -4.35 -9.59 19.98
C ALA A 75 -4.90 -8.55 18.99
N LEU A 76 -5.02 -7.31 19.46
CA LEU A 76 -5.19 -6.13 18.61
C LEU A 76 -4.00 -5.18 18.84
N ALA A 77 -3.23 -4.91 17.80
CA ALA A 77 -2.05 -4.06 17.84
C ALA A 77 -2.31 -2.70 17.18
N LEU A 78 -1.82 -1.63 17.81
CA LEU A 78 -1.72 -0.28 17.24
C LEU A 78 -0.24 0.00 16.95
N LEU A 79 0.10 0.09 15.67
CA LEU A 79 1.46 0.25 15.18
C LEU A 79 1.68 1.71 14.82
N PRO A 80 2.56 2.43 15.53
CA PRO A 80 2.88 3.82 15.22
C PRO A 80 3.74 3.91 13.96
N TYR A 81 3.69 5.06 13.29
CA TYR A 81 4.40 5.30 12.03
C TYR A 81 5.90 5.05 12.13
N HIS A 82 6.52 5.39 13.26
CA HIS A 82 7.97 5.27 13.42
C HIS A 82 8.47 3.81 13.49
N ARG A 83 7.58 2.82 13.51
CA ARG A 83 7.92 1.39 13.33
C ARG A 83 8.53 1.09 11.97
N LEU A 84 8.44 2.01 11.01
CA LEU A 84 9.20 1.99 9.77
C LEU A 84 10.73 1.85 10.00
N ALA A 85 11.25 2.32 11.14
CA ALA A 85 12.65 2.12 11.50
C ALA A 85 13.06 0.64 11.61
N GLU A 86 12.13 -0.28 11.93
CA GLU A 86 12.39 -1.73 11.92
C GLU A 86 12.70 -2.26 10.51
N ARG A 87 12.29 -1.53 9.46
CA ARG A 87 12.62 -1.80 8.06
C ARG A 87 13.87 -1.04 7.58
N GLY A 88 14.57 -0.33 8.47
CA GLY A 88 15.69 0.53 8.12
C GLY A 88 15.29 1.82 7.39
N LEU A 89 14.03 2.25 7.50
CA LEU A 89 13.51 3.44 6.82
C LEU A 89 13.55 4.66 7.74
N GLU A 90 13.79 5.83 7.15
CA GLU A 90 13.90 7.09 7.89
C GLU A 90 12.53 7.65 8.30
N CYS A 91 12.37 7.97 9.58
CA CYS A 91 11.16 8.59 10.12
C CYS A 91 11.48 9.35 11.42
N HIS A 92 10.62 10.28 11.83
CA HIS A 92 10.78 10.93 13.14
C HIS A 92 10.50 9.92 14.26
N GLN A 93 11.33 9.95 15.31
CA GLN A 93 11.13 9.16 16.52
C GLN A 93 10.38 10.04 17.53
N ASP A 94 9.07 9.83 17.66
CA ASP A 94 8.19 10.64 18.51
C ASP A 94 7.81 9.96 19.85
N GLY A 95 8.37 8.78 20.13
CA GLY A 95 8.11 8.04 21.36
C GLY A 95 6.73 7.39 21.46
N THR A 96 5.90 7.47 20.42
CA THR A 96 4.57 6.84 20.43
C THR A 96 4.69 5.31 20.57
N PRO A 97 4.16 4.67 21.63
CA PRO A 97 4.39 3.24 21.84
C PRO A 97 3.67 2.36 20.80
N LEU A 98 4.26 1.23 20.42
CA LEU A 98 3.49 0.13 19.83
C LEU A 98 2.64 -0.48 20.95
N ARG A 99 1.32 -0.35 20.85
CA ARG A 99 0.37 -0.82 21.87
C ARG A 99 -0.28 -2.11 21.43
N VAL A 100 -0.49 -3.02 22.38
CA VAL A 100 -1.17 -4.29 22.12
C VAL A 100 -2.23 -4.54 23.18
N LEU A 101 -3.46 -4.70 22.75
CA LEU A 101 -4.54 -5.26 23.55
C LEU A 101 -4.47 -6.79 23.44
N ARG A 102 -4.05 -7.46 24.52
CA ARG A 102 -4.16 -8.91 24.66
C ARG A 102 -5.62 -9.23 25.00
N ILE A 103 -6.30 -9.89 24.08
CA ILE A 103 -7.75 -10.07 24.12
C ILE A 103 -8.08 -11.20 25.09
N THR A 104 -8.90 -10.92 26.09
CA THR A 104 -9.41 -11.91 27.06
C THR A 104 -10.91 -12.17 26.88
N GLU A 105 -11.63 -11.21 26.30
CA GLU A 105 -13.04 -11.33 25.97
C GLU A 105 -13.30 -10.82 24.55
N HIS A 106 -14.15 -11.55 23.82
CA HIS A 106 -14.58 -11.20 22.47
C HIS A 106 -16.10 -11.42 22.36
N HIS A 107 -16.83 -10.33 22.09
CA HIS A 107 -18.27 -10.34 21.89
C HIS A 107 -18.61 -9.83 20.49
N SER A 108 -19.72 -10.27 19.91
CA SER A 108 -20.21 -9.77 18.61
C SER A 108 -21.65 -9.30 18.78
N LEU A 109 -21.88 -8.01 18.53
CA LEU A 109 -23.17 -7.36 18.76
C LEU A 109 -23.77 -6.83 17.46
N PRO A 110 -25.10 -6.90 17.28
CA PRO A 110 -25.76 -6.22 16.18
C PRO A 110 -25.49 -4.71 16.22
N THR A 111 -25.06 -4.13 15.09
CA THR A 111 -24.69 -2.70 15.01
C THR A 111 -25.81 -1.78 15.49
N ALA A 112 -27.07 -2.08 15.13
CA ALA A 112 -28.22 -1.27 15.54
C ALA A 112 -28.48 -1.32 17.06
N GLU A 113 -28.28 -2.48 17.68
CA GLU A 113 -28.50 -2.68 19.11
C GLU A 113 -27.44 -1.92 19.93
N LEU A 114 -26.16 -2.05 19.56
CA LEU A 114 -25.09 -1.30 20.20
C LEU A 114 -25.28 0.22 20.04
N ALA A 115 -25.63 0.67 18.83
CA ALA A 115 -25.84 2.09 18.57
C ALA A 115 -27.00 2.67 19.39
N ALA A 116 -28.05 1.88 19.65
CA ALA A 116 -29.18 2.29 20.49
C ALA A 116 -28.83 2.28 21.99
N ALA A 117 -27.96 1.38 22.43
CA ALA A 117 -27.54 1.26 23.82
C ALA A 117 -26.52 2.35 24.24
N LEU A 118 -25.75 2.92 23.31
CA LEU A 118 -24.78 3.97 23.59
C LEU A 118 -25.47 5.33 23.81
N PRO A 119 -25.32 5.98 24.98
CA PRO A 119 -26.00 7.23 25.30
C PRO A 119 -25.42 8.40 24.50
N PRO A 120 -26.26 9.27 23.91
CA PRO A 120 -25.80 10.51 23.29
C PRO A 120 -25.02 11.34 24.30
N THR A 121 -23.83 11.80 23.90
CA THR A 121 -22.99 12.64 24.75
C THR A 121 -22.62 13.94 24.05
N THR A 122 -22.83 15.07 24.71
CA THR A 122 -22.43 16.38 24.18
C THR A 122 -20.91 16.49 24.17
N LEU A 123 -20.35 16.90 23.03
CA LEU A 123 -18.93 17.20 22.87
C LEU A 123 -18.73 18.71 22.98
N THR A 124 -17.87 19.14 23.89
CA THR A 124 -17.47 20.54 24.03
C THR A 124 -16.00 20.67 23.67
N LEU A 125 -15.71 21.48 22.66
CA LEU A 125 -14.38 21.63 22.07
C LEU A 125 -13.86 23.06 22.22
N ASP A 126 -12.63 23.20 22.67
CA ASP A 126 -11.87 24.45 22.60
C ASP A 126 -10.80 24.41 21.52
N ASP A 127 -10.39 25.59 21.07
CA ASP A 127 -9.22 25.81 20.20
C ASP A 127 -9.24 24.92 18.95
N ALA A 128 -10.43 24.69 18.41
CA ALA A 128 -10.66 23.70 17.38
C ALA A 128 -10.34 24.27 15.99
N GLY A 129 -9.27 23.79 15.36
CA GLY A 129 -8.81 24.30 14.07
C GLY A 129 -7.67 23.49 13.46
N PHE A 130 -7.33 23.81 12.21
CA PHE A 130 -6.10 23.30 11.60
C PHE A 130 -4.91 24.09 12.15
N GLU A 131 -3.88 23.39 12.63
CA GLU A 131 -2.62 24.01 13.06
C GLU A 131 -1.88 24.66 11.88
N THR A 132 -1.96 24.02 10.71
CA THR A 132 -1.51 24.56 9.43
C THR A 132 -2.73 24.97 8.62
N ASP A 133 -2.98 26.28 8.53
CA ASP A 133 -4.11 26.80 7.78
C ASP A 133 -4.00 26.50 6.27
N ASP A 134 -5.05 26.83 5.52
CA ASP A 134 -5.10 26.54 4.09
C ASP A 134 -4.03 27.28 3.28
N GLY A 135 -3.72 28.53 3.63
CA GLY A 135 -2.70 29.30 2.93
C GLY A 135 -1.30 28.76 3.19
N GLN A 136 -1.02 28.41 4.45
CA GLN A 136 0.23 27.77 4.86
C GLN A 136 0.40 26.39 4.22
N TYR A 137 -0.66 25.58 4.19
CA TYR A 137 -0.60 24.26 3.58
C TYR A 137 -0.44 24.35 2.06
N ALA A 138 -1.13 25.26 1.38
CA ALA A 138 -0.91 25.51 -0.05
C ALA A 138 0.53 25.96 -0.35
N ALA A 139 1.12 26.82 0.49
CA ALA A 139 2.52 27.21 0.36
C ALA A 139 3.47 26.00 0.52
N LEU A 140 3.22 25.13 1.50
CA LEU A 140 3.97 23.89 1.71
C LEU A 140 3.84 22.95 0.49
N VAL A 141 2.64 22.79 -0.07
CA VAL A 141 2.42 21.99 -1.28
C VAL A 141 3.24 22.53 -2.44
N ARG A 142 3.19 23.85 -2.68
CA ARG A 142 3.95 24.50 -3.76
C ARG A 142 5.45 24.27 -3.61
N ASP A 143 5.96 24.40 -2.40
CA ASP A 143 7.38 24.21 -2.11
C ASP A 143 7.80 22.74 -2.31
N VAL A 144 7.07 21.78 -1.73
CA VAL A 144 7.38 20.34 -1.88
C VAL A 144 7.28 19.89 -3.35
N VAL A 145 6.29 20.38 -4.09
CA VAL A 145 6.14 20.05 -5.52
C VAL A 145 7.30 20.61 -6.35
N SER A 146 7.67 21.87 -6.12
CA SER A 146 8.73 22.52 -6.91
C SER A 146 10.16 22.07 -6.53
N THR A 147 10.35 21.49 -5.35
CA THR A 147 11.69 21.10 -4.85
C THR A 147 11.90 19.59 -4.74
N GLU A 148 11.02 18.83 -4.10
CA GLU A 148 11.22 17.40 -3.84
C GLU A 148 10.65 16.55 -4.97
N VAL A 149 9.37 16.77 -5.31
CA VAL A 149 8.66 16.03 -6.37
C VAL A 149 9.34 16.25 -7.72
N ALA A 150 9.63 17.50 -8.08
CA ALA A 150 10.28 17.83 -9.35
C ALA A 150 11.71 17.27 -9.45
N ARG A 151 12.46 17.24 -8.34
CA ARG A 151 13.86 16.80 -8.30
C ARG A 151 14.00 15.28 -8.30
N GLU A 152 13.17 14.59 -7.53
CA GLU A 152 13.27 13.13 -7.33
C GLU A 152 12.25 12.36 -8.18
N GLY A 153 11.33 13.03 -8.87
CA GLY A 153 10.30 12.37 -9.70
C GLY A 153 9.33 11.51 -8.89
N LEU A 154 9.10 11.87 -7.63
CA LEU A 154 8.36 11.05 -6.65
C LEU A 154 6.92 11.54 -6.44
N SER A 155 6.15 10.72 -5.73
CA SER A 155 4.92 11.14 -5.05
C SER A 155 5.10 11.03 -3.54
N VAL A 156 4.57 11.97 -2.77
CA VAL A 156 4.67 11.98 -1.31
C VAL A 156 3.42 12.52 -0.66
N LEU A 157 2.91 11.83 0.35
CA LEU A 157 1.84 12.33 1.18
C LEU A 157 2.42 13.22 2.28
N ILE A 158 2.03 14.48 2.31
CA ILE A 158 2.35 15.42 3.38
C ILE A 158 1.12 15.63 4.24
N ARG A 159 1.27 15.58 5.57
CA ARG A 159 0.15 15.76 6.50
C ARG A 159 0.03 17.20 6.99
N ARG A 160 -1.17 17.53 7.47
CA ARG A 160 -1.46 18.60 8.42
C ARG A 160 -2.44 18.11 9.48
N ASP A 161 -2.44 18.77 10.63
CA ASP A 161 -3.21 18.34 11.79
C ASP A 161 -4.35 19.33 12.08
N TYR A 162 -5.56 18.78 12.28
CA TYR A 162 -6.64 19.47 12.97
C TYR A 162 -6.58 19.10 14.44
N THR A 163 -6.56 20.09 15.33
CA THR A 163 -6.52 19.87 16.78
C THR A 163 -7.69 20.55 17.47
N ALA A 164 -8.06 20.00 18.62
CA ALA A 164 -9.06 20.57 19.52
C ALA A 164 -8.86 20.01 20.94
N ARG A 165 -9.30 20.75 21.97
CA ARG A 165 -9.32 20.26 23.35
C ARG A 165 -10.72 19.85 23.76
N LEU A 166 -10.89 18.64 24.28
CA LEU A 166 -12.16 18.16 24.84
C LEU A 166 -12.33 18.63 26.29
N ARG A 167 -13.29 19.53 26.55
CA ARG A 167 -13.65 19.91 27.93
C ARG A 167 -14.34 18.72 28.60
N SER A 168 -13.70 18.12 29.61
CA SER A 168 -14.18 16.94 30.34
C SER A 168 -13.99 15.61 29.60
N HIS A 169 -12.76 15.34 29.14
CA HIS A 169 -12.38 14.05 28.58
C HIS A 169 -12.80 12.90 29.50
N ARG A 170 -13.56 11.95 28.93
CA ARG A 170 -14.02 10.72 29.59
C ARG A 170 -14.22 9.63 28.54
N PRO A 171 -14.14 8.34 28.92
CA PRO A 171 -14.26 7.22 27.98
C PRO A 171 -15.54 7.25 27.13
N ALA A 172 -16.65 7.73 27.69
CA ALA A 172 -17.93 7.90 26.99
C ALA A 172 -17.82 8.75 25.71
N LEU A 173 -16.86 9.67 25.62
CA LEU A 173 -16.67 10.50 24.41
C LEU A 173 -16.18 9.66 23.23
N ALA A 174 -15.28 8.70 23.46
CA ALA A 174 -14.79 7.82 22.41
C ALA A 174 -15.90 6.92 21.86
N LEU A 175 -16.77 6.41 22.75
CA LEU A 175 -17.94 5.63 22.40
C LEU A 175 -18.98 6.44 21.61
N GLU A 176 -19.22 7.69 22.00
CA GLU A 176 -20.12 8.59 21.26
C GLU A 176 -19.58 8.91 19.87
N LEU A 177 -18.28 9.19 19.73
CA LEU A 177 -17.65 9.41 18.43
C LEU A 177 -17.79 8.16 17.54
N PHE A 178 -17.55 6.97 18.10
CA PHE A 178 -17.77 5.71 17.41
C PHE A 178 -19.22 5.56 16.94
N ARG A 179 -20.20 5.81 17.82
CA ARG A 179 -21.63 5.75 17.51
C ARG A 179 -21.98 6.70 16.35
N ARG A 180 -21.45 7.93 16.36
CA ARG A 180 -21.65 8.89 15.26
C ARG A 180 -21.05 8.40 13.94
N LEU A 181 -19.84 7.84 13.97
CA LEU A 181 -19.19 7.27 12.78
C LEU A 181 -19.96 6.09 12.19
N LEU A 182 -20.59 5.25 13.02
CA LEU A 182 -21.42 4.15 12.53
C LEU A 182 -22.55 4.64 11.62
N THR A 183 -23.07 5.84 11.88
CA THR A 183 -24.17 6.47 11.12
C THR A 183 -23.70 7.41 10.01
N ALA A 184 -22.58 8.12 10.21
CA ALA A 184 -22.12 9.15 9.29
C ALA A 184 -21.34 8.59 8.10
N GLU A 185 -20.61 7.48 8.30
CA GLU A 185 -19.69 6.92 7.31
C GLU A 185 -20.21 5.63 6.67
N ALA A 186 -20.45 5.71 5.36
CA ALA A 186 -20.76 4.57 4.53
C ALA A 186 -19.52 4.16 3.71
N GLY A 187 -19.14 2.87 3.78
CA GLY A 187 -18.07 2.31 2.96
C GLY A 187 -16.67 2.26 3.60
N ALA A 188 -16.52 2.60 4.88
CA ALA A 188 -15.28 2.34 5.61
C ALA A 188 -14.93 0.84 5.58
N HIS A 189 -13.66 0.51 5.38
CA HIS A 189 -13.19 -0.87 5.54
C HIS A 189 -13.34 -1.29 7.00
N TRP A 190 -12.83 -0.46 7.92
CA TRP A 190 -13.02 -0.59 9.36
C TRP A 190 -13.60 0.70 9.93
N THR A 191 -14.62 0.59 10.77
CA THR A 191 -14.97 1.62 11.76
C THR A 191 -14.53 1.10 13.11
N PHE A 192 -13.74 1.87 13.86
CA PHE A 192 -13.18 1.39 15.11
C PHE A 192 -13.11 2.45 16.21
N ALA A 193 -13.12 2.00 17.45
CA ALA A 193 -12.70 2.77 18.61
C ALA A 193 -11.85 1.88 19.52
N VAL A 194 -10.63 2.30 19.83
CA VAL A 194 -9.72 1.62 20.76
C VAL A 194 -9.45 2.55 21.93
N HIS A 195 -9.69 2.08 23.15
CA HIS A 195 -9.47 2.83 24.37
C HIS A 195 -8.46 2.07 25.25
N THR A 196 -7.39 2.75 25.66
CA THR A 196 -6.27 2.13 26.39
C THR A 196 -6.55 1.79 27.85
N GLY A 197 -7.77 2.10 28.33
CA GLY A 197 -8.26 1.79 29.66
C GLY A 197 -8.12 2.97 30.63
N GLY A 198 -8.87 2.87 31.72
CA GLY A 198 -8.90 3.81 32.82
C GLY A 198 -9.49 5.19 32.50
N ARG A 199 -9.65 6.04 33.51
CA ARG A 199 -10.34 7.34 33.37
C ARG A 199 -9.76 8.29 32.32
N ARG A 200 -8.44 8.25 32.13
CA ARG A 200 -7.68 9.12 31.20
C ARG A 200 -6.95 8.30 30.14
N GLY A 201 -7.53 7.19 29.71
CA GLY A 201 -6.99 6.42 28.60
C GLY A 201 -6.91 7.25 27.33
N ARG A 202 -5.83 7.06 26.57
CA ARG A 202 -5.78 7.47 25.16
C ARG A 202 -6.82 6.67 24.38
N ALA A 203 -7.48 7.34 23.43
CA ALA A 203 -8.45 6.73 22.52
C ALA A 203 -8.10 7.00 21.06
N LEU A 204 -8.21 5.97 20.21
CA LEU A 204 -8.20 6.12 18.76
C LEU A 204 -9.58 5.79 18.21
N VAL A 205 -10.21 6.72 17.51
CA VAL A 205 -11.57 6.53 16.96
C VAL A 205 -11.60 6.91 15.49
N GLY A 206 -11.87 5.95 14.61
CA GLY A 206 -11.68 6.15 13.17
C GLY A 206 -12.60 5.36 12.27
N ALA A 207 -12.68 5.79 11.01
CA ALA A 207 -13.39 5.13 9.94
C ALA A 207 -12.48 5.07 8.71
N THR A 208 -11.58 4.09 8.70
CA THR A 208 -10.58 3.97 7.63
C THR A 208 -11.17 3.26 6.41
N PRO A 209 -11.05 3.84 5.20
CA PRO A 209 -11.48 3.18 3.97
C PRO A 209 -10.47 2.13 3.49
N GLN A 210 -9.26 2.10 4.07
CA GLN A 210 -8.14 1.37 3.49
C GLN A 210 -7.66 0.23 4.40
N GLY A 211 -7.88 -1.00 3.92
CA GLY A 211 -7.19 -2.17 4.43
C GLY A 211 -5.69 -2.12 4.10
N HIS A 212 -4.89 -2.81 4.91
CA HIS A 212 -3.44 -2.88 4.74
C HIS A 212 -3.04 -4.29 4.27
N VAL A 213 -3.10 -5.30 5.14
CA VAL A 213 -2.80 -6.69 4.77
C VAL A 213 -3.72 -7.65 5.51
N ARG A 214 -4.11 -8.74 4.84
CA ARG A 214 -4.86 -9.83 5.47
C ARG A 214 -4.17 -11.16 5.30
N ILE A 215 -4.28 -12.03 6.31
CA ILE A 215 -4.05 -13.46 6.18
C ILE A 215 -5.38 -14.15 6.43
N GLU A 216 -5.87 -14.83 5.40
CA GLU A 216 -7.11 -15.62 5.47
C GLU A 216 -6.86 -16.97 4.81
N ARG A 217 -7.18 -18.07 5.52
CA ARG A 217 -7.08 -19.45 5.01
C ARG A 217 -5.70 -19.78 4.43
N GLY A 218 -4.63 -19.43 5.16
CA GLY A 218 -3.24 -19.68 4.75
C GLY A 218 -2.76 -18.84 3.56
N ARG A 219 -3.47 -17.76 3.20
CA ARG A 219 -3.08 -16.85 2.10
C ARG A 219 -2.94 -15.43 2.59
N VAL A 220 -1.87 -14.75 2.17
CA VAL A 220 -1.74 -13.29 2.30
C VAL A 220 -2.55 -12.65 1.18
N VAL A 221 -3.33 -11.62 1.50
CA VAL A 221 -4.24 -10.94 0.59
C VAL A 221 -4.14 -9.43 0.79
N MET A 222 -4.06 -8.70 -0.32
CA MET A 222 -4.17 -7.24 -0.35
C MET A 222 -5.16 -6.84 -1.44
N ASN A 223 -5.80 -5.68 -1.27
CA ASN A 223 -6.83 -5.16 -2.17
C ASN A 223 -6.42 -3.76 -2.64
N PRO A 224 -5.45 -3.63 -3.56
CA PRO A 224 -5.14 -2.34 -4.18
C PRO A 224 -6.41 -1.74 -4.81
N MET A 225 -6.74 -0.53 -4.37
CA MET A 225 -7.88 0.25 -4.86
C MET A 225 -7.37 1.59 -5.36
N CYS A 226 -7.69 1.93 -6.61
CA CYS A 226 -7.38 3.24 -7.18
C CYS A 226 -8.37 3.57 -8.29
N GLY A 227 -8.53 4.86 -8.56
CA GLY A 227 -9.53 5.38 -9.48
C GLY A 227 -10.91 5.48 -8.86
N THR A 228 -11.61 6.57 -9.15
CA THR A 228 -12.88 6.93 -8.51
C THR A 228 -13.89 7.47 -9.52
N TYR A 229 -14.96 6.71 -9.76
CA TYR A 229 -16.15 7.23 -10.41
C TYR A 229 -17.10 7.83 -9.37
N ARG A 230 -17.22 9.16 -9.33
CA ARG A 230 -18.18 9.85 -8.45
C ARG A 230 -19.55 9.85 -9.12
N TYR A 231 -20.58 9.47 -8.37
CA TYR A 231 -21.94 9.44 -8.91
C TYR A 231 -22.44 10.87 -9.12
N PRO A 232 -23.09 11.18 -10.26
CA PRO A 232 -23.82 12.43 -10.42
C PRO A 232 -25.02 12.50 -9.45
N PRO A 233 -25.66 13.68 -9.29
CA PRO A 233 -26.79 13.84 -8.37
C PRO A 233 -27.94 12.84 -8.57
N GLY A 234 -28.11 12.33 -9.80
CA GLY A 234 -29.12 11.33 -10.16
C GLY A 234 -28.75 9.87 -9.87
N GLY A 235 -27.56 9.61 -9.32
CA GLY A 235 -27.02 8.25 -9.14
C GLY A 235 -26.07 7.84 -10.26
N ALA A 236 -25.52 6.64 -10.20
CA ALA A 236 -24.55 6.08 -11.11
C ALA A 236 -25.20 5.89 -12.48
N GLU A 237 -24.51 6.36 -13.51
CA GLU A 237 -24.96 6.28 -14.89
C GLU A 237 -24.00 5.38 -15.65
N LEU A 238 -24.55 4.48 -16.47
CA LEU A 238 -23.72 3.57 -17.25
C LEU A 238 -22.75 4.30 -18.18
N ALA A 239 -23.18 5.35 -18.86
CA ALA A 239 -22.32 6.10 -19.78
C ALA A 239 -21.11 6.71 -19.06
N GLY A 240 -21.34 7.30 -17.87
CA GLY A 240 -20.26 7.82 -17.03
C GLY A 240 -19.32 6.71 -16.55
N LEU A 241 -19.86 5.56 -16.15
CA LEU A 241 -19.07 4.41 -15.73
C LEU A 241 -18.22 3.83 -16.88
N LEU A 242 -18.78 3.71 -18.08
CA LEU A 242 -18.03 3.26 -19.26
C LEU A 242 -16.93 4.26 -19.63
N SER A 243 -17.20 5.57 -19.58
CA SER A 243 -16.17 6.59 -19.80
C SER A 243 -15.03 6.48 -18.80
N PHE A 244 -15.35 6.26 -17.51
CA PHE A 244 -14.35 6.00 -16.46
C PHE A 244 -13.53 4.73 -16.74
N LEU A 245 -14.18 3.66 -17.19
CA LEU A 245 -13.50 2.42 -17.56
C LEU A 245 -12.70 2.51 -18.87
N GLN A 246 -12.94 3.52 -19.69
CA GLN A 246 -12.19 3.75 -20.94
C GLN A 246 -11.07 4.77 -20.78
N ASP A 247 -11.03 5.49 -19.66
CA ASP A 247 -9.94 6.43 -19.36
C ASP A 247 -8.63 5.66 -19.11
N PRO A 248 -7.59 5.87 -19.95
CA PRO A 248 -6.28 5.27 -19.76
C PRO A 248 -5.64 5.66 -18.43
N LYS A 249 -5.84 6.90 -17.98
CA LYS A 249 -5.27 7.41 -16.73
C LYS A 249 -5.74 6.59 -15.53
N GLU A 250 -7.04 6.28 -15.47
CA GLU A 250 -7.63 5.47 -14.40
C GLU A 250 -7.05 4.04 -14.38
N SER A 251 -6.75 3.47 -15.55
CA SER A 251 -6.12 2.15 -15.65
C SER A 251 -4.65 2.19 -15.21
N GLU A 252 -3.92 3.24 -15.56
CA GLU A 252 -2.50 3.44 -15.22
C GLU A 252 -2.31 3.72 -13.73
N GLU A 253 -3.18 4.51 -13.11
CA GLU A 253 -3.18 4.75 -11.66
C GLU A 253 -3.46 3.47 -10.86
N LEU A 254 -4.44 2.66 -11.30
CA LEU A 254 -4.69 1.36 -10.70
C LEU A 254 -3.49 0.42 -10.86
N ALA A 255 -2.93 0.31 -12.06
CA ALA A 255 -1.76 -0.52 -12.32
C ALA A 255 -0.57 -0.14 -11.43
N THR A 256 -0.29 1.16 -11.30
CA THR A 256 0.75 1.68 -10.42
C THR A 256 0.52 1.25 -8.98
N THR A 257 -0.72 1.33 -8.50
CA THR A 257 -1.09 0.90 -7.15
C THR A 257 -0.94 -0.63 -6.98
N VAL A 258 -1.34 -1.42 -7.99
CA VAL A 258 -1.15 -2.88 -7.97
C VAL A 258 0.33 -3.24 -7.93
N ASP A 259 1.19 -2.61 -8.72
CA ASP A 259 2.64 -2.86 -8.70
C ASP A 259 3.26 -2.55 -7.33
N ALA A 260 2.80 -1.51 -6.63
CA ALA A 260 3.26 -1.18 -5.28
C ALA A 260 2.92 -2.29 -4.28
N GLU A 261 1.65 -2.70 -4.24
CA GLU A 261 1.18 -3.72 -3.32
C GLU A 261 1.73 -5.11 -3.70
N LEU A 262 1.99 -5.37 -4.98
CA LEU A 262 2.70 -6.56 -5.44
C LEU A 262 4.11 -6.65 -4.87
N ALA A 263 4.82 -5.53 -4.77
CA ALA A 263 6.16 -5.48 -4.17
C ALA A 263 6.12 -5.88 -2.69
N LEU A 264 5.11 -5.43 -1.94
CA LEU A 264 4.91 -5.83 -0.55
C LEU A 264 4.54 -7.32 -0.44
N LEU A 265 3.61 -7.79 -1.29
CA LEU A 265 3.17 -9.18 -1.28
C LEU A 265 4.31 -10.14 -1.65
N CYS A 266 5.15 -9.81 -2.64
CA CYS A 266 6.30 -10.62 -3.05
C CYS A 266 7.37 -10.75 -1.95
N ARG A 267 7.50 -9.79 -1.03
CA ARG A 267 8.42 -9.89 0.13
C ARG A 267 8.00 -10.92 1.17
N VAL A 268 6.69 -11.14 1.28
CA VAL A 268 6.09 -11.98 2.33
C VAL A 268 5.55 -13.30 1.79
N THR A 269 5.53 -13.44 0.46
CA THR A 269 5.15 -14.66 -0.23
C THR A 269 6.37 -15.20 -0.98
N GLY A 270 6.66 -16.49 -0.84
CA GLY A 270 7.79 -17.09 -1.52
C GLY A 270 7.58 -17.16 -3.05
N GLN A 271 6.45 -17.75 -3.46
CA GLN A 271 6.05 -17.97 -4.85
C GLN A 271 4.51 -18.05 -4.94
N GLY A 272 3.95 -17.95 -6.15
CA GLY A 272 2.53 -18.21 -6.39
C GLY A 272 1.61 -17.04 -6.05
N VAL A 273 2.11 -15.82 -6.24
CA VAL A 273 1.29 -14.61 -6.20
C VAL A 273 0.37 -14.58 -7.42
N LEU A 274 -0.88 -14.20 -7.18
CA LEU A 274 -1.91 -14.01 -8.18
C LEU A 274 -2.48 -12.60 -8.11
N VAL A 275 -2.80 -12.04 -9.27
CA VAL A 275 -3.57 -10.81 -9.44
C VAL A 275 -4.90 -11.16 -10.09
N ASP A 276 -5.98 -10.78 -9.43
CA ASP A 276 -7.36 -11.02 -9.84
C ASP A 276 -8.11 -9.69 -9.89
N GLY A 277 -8.38 -9.21 -11.11
CA GLY A 277 -9.01 -7.91 -11.37
C GLY A 277 -8.63 -7.36 -12.75
N PRO A 278 -9.07 -6.15 -13.10
CA PRO A 278 -9.82 -5.23 -12.25
C PRO A 278 -11.27 -5.69 -11.99
N ARG A 279 -11.82 -5.18 -10.89
CA ARG A 279 -13.21 -5.29 -10.44
C ARG A 279 -13.69 -3.92 -10.01
N LEU A 280 -15.01 -3.76 -9.91
CA LEU A 280 -15.61 -2.54 -9.42
C LEU A 280 -16.17 -2.74 -8.01
N ARG A 281 -15.92 -1.77 -7.14
CA ARG A 281 -16.41 -1.74 -5.77
C ARG A 281 -17.35 -0.57 -5.56
N PRO A 282 -18.68 -0.81 -5.61
CA PRO A 282 -19.68 0.21 -5.32
C PRO A 282 -19.62 0.66 -3.86
N MET A 283 -19.65 1.97 -3.64
CA MET A 283 -19.81 2.62 -2.32
C MET A 283 -21.05 3.52 -2.35
N ALA A 284 -21.31 4.29 -1.29
CA ALA A 284 -22.56 5.05 -1.19
C ALA A 284 -22.69 6.18 -2.23
N HIS A 285 -21.58 6.82 -2.59
CA HIS A 285 -21.57 8.01 -3.46
C HIS A 285 -20.55 7.94 -4.60
N LEU A 286 -19.84 6.82 -4.70
CA LEU A 286 -18.78 6.62 -5.66
C LEU A 286 -18.50 5.13 -5.84
N LEU A 287 -17.76 4.80 -6.88
CA LEU A 287 -17.30 3.46 -7.19
C LEU A 287 -15.79 3.49 -7.44
N HIS A 288 -15.08 2.50 -6.89
CA HIS A 288 -13.64 2.34 -7.09
C HIS A 288 -13.34 1.17 -8.01
N SER A 289 -12.27 1.29 -8.80
CA SER A 289 -11.65 0.12 -9.41
C SER A 289 -10.70 -0.54 -8.40
N GLU A 290 -10.72 -1.86 -8.31
CA GLU A 290 -9.85 -2.62 -7.41
C GLU A 290 -9.33 -3.89 -8.06
N CYS A 291 -8.15 -4.33 -7.62
CA CYS A 291 -7.66 -5.69 -7.84
C CYS A 291 -7.56 -6.40 -6.49
N ARG A 292 -7.63 -7.73 -6.52
CA ARG A 292 -7.26 -8.58 -5.40
C ARG A 292 -5.93 -9.23 -5.74
N ILE A 293 -4.93 -9.02 -4.90
CA ILE A 293 -3.66 -9.74 -5.01
C ILE A 293 -3.52 -10.73 -3.86
N SER A 294 -3.06 -11.95 -4.13
CA SER A 294 -2.92 -12.96 -3.09
C SER A 294 -1.83 -13.99 -3.36
N GLY A 295 -1.22 -14.50 -2.31
CA GLY A 295 -0.25 -15.60 -2.38
C GLY A 295 -0.27 -16.46 -1.12
N PRO A 296 0.41 -17.62 -1.11
CA PRO A 296 0.57 -18.44 0.09
C PRO A 296 1.25 -17.65 1.21
N ALA A 297 0.74 -17.77 2.44
CA ALA A 297 1.40 -17.24 3.62
C ALA A 297 2.67 -18.06 3.92
N ALA A 298 3.83 -17.49 3.61
CA ALA A 298 5.13 -18.11 3.86
C ALA A 298 5.75 -17.66 5.20
N LEU A 299 5.16 -16.62 5.82
CA LEU A 299 5.60 -16.02 7.07
C LEU A 299 4.44 -15.98 8.06
N SER A 300 4.76 -15.92 9.36
CA SER A 300 3.75 -15.73 10.39
C SER A 300 3.02 -14.39 10.25
N ALA A 301 1.87 -14.23 10.91
CA ALA A 301 1.11 -12.98 10.92
C ALA A 301 1.96 -11.77 11.35
N ARG A 302 2.78 -11.92 12.39
CA ARG A 302 3.66 -10.84 12.90
C ARG A 302 4.76 -10.48 11.92
N GLN A 303 5.39 -11.48 11.30
CA GLN A 303 6.43 -11.27 10.30
C GLN A 303 5.85 -10.63 9.02
N THR A 304 4.67 -11.06 8.59
CA THR A 304 3.94 -10.48 7.45
C THR A 304 3.61 -9.02 7.72
N LEU A 305 3.08 -8.72 8.91
CA LEU A 305 2.78 -7.35 9.31
C LEU A 305 4.06 -6.49 9.30
N ALA A 306 5.13 -6.96 9.96
CA ALA A 306 6.40 -6.23 10.05
C ALA A 306 7.00 -5.88 8.68
N ARG A 307 6.94 -6.82 7.72
CA ARG A 307 7.51 -6.65 6.38
C ARG A 307 6.66 -5.83 5.42
N THR A 308 5.38 -5.64 5.72
CA THR A 308 4.45 -4.88 4.88
C THR A 308 4.15 -3.48 5.41
N MET A 309 4.69 -3.09 6.57
CA MET A 309 4.51 -1.75 7.16
C MET A 309 5.11 -0.67 6.26
N PHE A 310 4.39 0.30 5.73
CA PHE A 310 2.94 0.46 5.71
C PHE A 310 2.50 0.73 4.27
N ALA A 311 1.20 0.86 4.05
CA ALA A 311 0.66 1.14 2.73
C ALA A 311 1.30 2.39 2.11
N SER A 312 1.75 2.29 0.86
CA SER A 312 2.41 3.39 0.15
C SER A 312 1.48 4.60 -0.04
N THR A 313 0.16 4.40 -0.06
CA THR A 313 -0.83 5.48 -0.15
C THR A 313 -0.80 6.44 1.05
N ALA A 314 -0.28 6.00 2.20
CA ALA A 314 -0.14 6.83 3.38
C ALA A 314 1.22 7.58 3.42
N VAL A 315 2.13 7.30 2.48
CA VAL A 315 3.51 7.80 2.50
C VAL A 315 3.93 8.40 1.17
N GLY A 316 3.89 7.64 0.08
CA GLY A 316 4.38 8.02 -1.24
C GLY A 316 5.23 6.94 -1.92
N ARG A 317 5.76 7.25 -3.09
CA ARG A 317 6.65 6.39 -3.88
C ARG A 317 7.71 7.20 -4.65
N PRO A 318 8.94 6.67 -4.83
CA PRO A 318 9.47 5.43 -4.25
C PRO A 318 9.48 5.46 -2.72
N PHE A 319 9.10 4.34 -2.07
CA PHE A 319 8.66 4.35 -0.66
C PHE A 319 9.73 4.90 0.29
N ALA A 320 10.98 4.45 0.13
CA ALA A 320 12.09 4.91 0.96
C ALA A 320 12.38 6.40 0.79
N GLU A 321 12.36 6.94 -0.43
CA GLU A 321 12.59 8.38 -0.64
C GLU A 321 11.41 9.21 -0.13
N ALA A 322 10.17 8.75 -0.30
CA ALA A 322 9.00 9.40 0.28
C ALA A 322 9.11 9.48 1.82
N CYS A 323 9.59 8.43 2.49
CA CYS A 323 9.90 8.46 3.93
C CYS A 323 10.92 9.57 4.28
N ARG A 324 12.00 9.71 3.50
CA ARG A 324 12.99 10.78 3.72
C ARG A 324 12.40 12.17 3.52
N VAL A 325 11.56 12.37 2.49
CA VAL A 325 10.87 13.64 2.28
C VAL A 325 9.93 13.95 3.44
N VAL A 326 9.12 12.98 3.88
CA VAL A 326 8.25 13.14 5.07
C VAL A 326 9.07 13.58 6.28
N ARG A 327 10.21 12.93 6.53
CA ARG A 327 11.14 13.27 7.61
C ARG A 327 11.79 14.67 7.49
N ARG A 328 11.96 15.18 6.27
CA ARG A 328 12.51 16.53 6.02
C ARG A 328 11.45 17.62 6.13
N ARG A 329 10.21 17.31 5.74
CA ARG A 329 9.15 18.29 5.47
C ARG A 329 8.09 18.39 6.55
N GLU A 330 7.87 17.32 7.32
CA GLU A 330 6.98 17.37 8.47
C GLU A 330 7.75 17.81 9.73
N PRO A 331 7.20 18.72 10.55
CA PRO A 331 7.92 19.24 11.71
C PRO A 331 7.99 18.25 12.88
N THR A 332 7.10 17.26 12.92
CA THR A 332 6.95 16.30 14.03
C THR A 332 6.68 14.89 13.51
N GLY A 333 6.79 13.90 14.40
CA GLY A 333 6.39 12.53 14.09
C GLY A 333 4.87 12.35 14.01
N ARG A 334 4.45 11.35 13.23
CA ARG A 334 3.05 11.11 12.86
C ARG A 334 2.23 10.40 13.94
N GLY A 335 2.84 9.98 15.04
CA GLY A 335 2.17 9.11 16.02
C GLY A 335 1.64 7.85 15.34
N TYR A 336 0.34 7.58 15.47
CA TYR A 336 -0.29 6.46 14.76
C TYR A 336 -0.71 6.79 13.33
N TYR A 337 -0.76 8.06 12.91
CA TYR A 337 -1.17 8.43 11.56
C TYR A 337 -0.24 7.82 10.50
N GLY A 338 -0.83 7.14 9.51
CA GLY A 338 -0.08 6.41 8.48
C GLY A 338 0.59 5.11 8.99
N GLY A 339 0.39 4.74 10.25
CA GLY A 339 0.69 3.42 10.78
C GLY A 339 -0.44 2.42 10.49
N ALA A 340 -0.57 1.39 11.32
CA ALA A 340 -1.60 0.34 11.15
C ALA A 340 -2.29 -0.03 12.46
N ILE A 341 -3.55 -0.43 12.34
CA ILE A 341 -4.27 -1.22 13.35
C ILE A 341 -4.39 -2.65 12.83
N ALA A 342 -4.04 -3.64 13.65
CA ALA A 342 -3.96 -5.04 13.22
C ALA A 342 -4.61 -5.97 14.24
N LEU A 343 -5.57 -6.78 13.80
CA LEU A 343 -6.16 -7.85 14.58
C LEU A 343 -5.51 -9.17 14.19
N LEU A 344 -4.96 -9.87 15.19
CA LEU A 344 -4.30 -11.16 15.04
C LEU A 344 -5.13 -12.23 15.75
N GLY A 345 -5.24 -13.40 15.11
CA GLY A 345 -6.06 -14.49 15.59
C GLY A 345 -5.73 -15.83 14.95
N HIS A 346 -6.63 -16.78 15.16
CA HIS A 346 -6.66 -18.03 14.42
C HIS A 346 -8.04 -18.28 13.84
N ASP A 347 -8.10 -18.94 12.68
CA ASP A 347 -9.37 -19.46 12.16
C ASP A 347 -9.81 -20.70 12.94
N ALA A 348 -11.00 -21.23 12.63
CA ALA A 348 -11.56 -22.41 13.29
C ALA A 348 -10.75 -23.69 13.02
N GLN A 349 -9.88 -23.70 12.01
CA GLN A 349 -8.96 -24.80 11.68
C GLN A 349 -7.58 -24.60 12.32
N GLY A 350 -7.35 -23.49 13.01
CA GLY A 350 -6.11 -23.15 13.71
C GLY A 350 -5.07 -22.41 12.85
N TRP A 351 -5.38 -22.06 11.60
CA TRP A 351 -4.47 -21.24 10.79
C TRP A 351 -4.39 -19.83 11.37
N GLU A 352 -3.20 -19.23 11.35
CA GLU A 352 -3.06 -17.81 11.72
C GLU A 352 -3.94 -16.93 10.81
N GLU A 353 -4.63 -15.98 11.44
CA GLU A 353 -5.37 -14.91 10.78
C GLU A 353 -4.75 -13.56 11.11
N LEU A 354 -4.75 -12.68 10.12
CA LEU A 354 -4.38 -11.28 10.24
C LEU A 354 -5.41 -10.46 9.50
N ASP A 355 -5.90 -9.39 10.11
CA ASP A 355 -6.62 -8.35 9.40
C ASP A 355 -6.12 -7.00 9.88
N SER A 356 -5.52 -6.21 8.99
CA SER A 356 -5.01 -4.89 9.32
C SER A 356 -5.54 -3.81 8.39
N ALA A 357 -5.60 -2.59 8.92
CA ALA A 357 -6.02 -1.40 8.21
C ALA A 357 -5.07 -0.22 8.50
N ALA A 358 -4.93 0.69 7.52
CA ALA A 358 -4.14 1.89 7.70
C ALA A 358 -4.83 2.85 8.67
N VAL A 359 -4.07 3.46 9.59
CA VAL A 359 -4.59 4.46 10.53
C VAL A 359 -4.60 5.83 9.85
N ILE A 360 -5.69 6.06 9.12
CA ILE A 360 -6.08 7.32 8.50
C ILE A 360 -7.54 7.60 8.86
N ARG A 361 -8.01 8.84 8.70
CA ARG A 361 -9.40 9.21 9.07
C ARG A 361 -9.73 8.76 10.50
N THR A 362 -8.87 9.15 11.43
CA THR A 362 -8.89 8.70 12.82
C THR A 362 -8.61 9.90 13.73
N PHE A 363 -9.43 10.06 14.77
CA PHE A 363 -9.14 10.90 15.91
C PHE A 363 -8.18 10.15 16.85
N ASP A 364 -7.04 10.77 17.17
CA ASP A 364 -6.15 10.35 18.24
C ASP A 364 -6.35 11.30 19.41
N ILE A 365 -6.89 10.79 20.52
CA ILE A 365 -7.27 11.57 21.69
C ILE A 365 -6.38 11.11 22.85
N ASP A 366 -5.50 11.97 23.33
CA ASP A 366 -4.64 11.64 24.47
C ASP A 366 -5.38 11.67 25.82
N GLY A 367 -4.67 11.30 26.90
CA GLY A 367 -5.24 11.25 28.24
C GLY A 367 -5.61 12.61 28.84
N ASP A 368 -5.12 13.70 28.25
CA ASP A 368 -5.44 15.08 28.63
C ASP A 368 -6.52 15.69 27.74
N GLY A 369 -7.11 14.89 26.84
CA GLY A 369 -8.20 15.30 25.97
C GLY A 369 -7.77 16.16 24.79
N LEU A 370 -6.48 16.18 24.42
CA LEU A 370 -6.06 16.73 23.14
C LEU A 370 -6.49 15.77 22.03
N LEU A 371 -7.44 16.22 21.22
CA LEU A 371 -7.88 15.52 20.03
C LEU A 371 -7.04 16.00 18.85
N ARG A 372 -6.45 15.06 18.12
CA ARG A 372 -5.77 15.30 16.84
C ARG A 372 -6.44 14.48 15.74
N LEU A 373 -6.74 15.13 14.61
CA LEU A 373 -7.11 14.51 13.34
C LEU A 373 -6.07 14.90 12.29
N SER A 374 -5.18 13.95 12.00
CA SER A 374 -4.19 14.12 10.92
C SER A 374 -4.81 13.75 9.58
N VAL A 375 -4.61 14.61 8.58
CA VAL A 375 -5.01 14.39 7.18
C VAL A 375 -3.91 14.86 6.25
N GLY A 376 -3.85 14.32 5.04
CA GLY A 376 -2.88 14.77 4.05
C GLY A 376 -3.32 14.49 2.63
N ALA A 377 -2.56 15.08 1.70
CA ALA A 377 -2.74 14.93 0.27
C ALA A 377 -1.47 14.35 -0.35
N THR A 378 -1.63 13.49 -1.34
CA THR A 378 -0.50 12.88 -2.05
C THR A 378 -0.06 13.85 -3.13
N LEU A 379 1.12 14.44 -2.95
CA LEU A 379 1.70 15.42 -3.85
C LEU A 379 2.50 14.69 -4.91
N GLY A 380 2.18 14.93 -6.17
CA GLY A 380 2.87 14.36 -7.32
C GLY A 380 3.11 15.40 -8.41
N PRO A 381 3.73 15.00 -9.54
CA PRO A 381 3.90 15.90 -10.67
C PRO A 381 2.57 16.44 -11.15
N GLY A 382 2.43 17.77 -11.19
CA GLY A 382 1.20 18.45 -11.61
C GLY A 382 0.16 18.70 -10.51
N SER A 383 0.44 18.37 -9.24
CA SER A 383 -0.42 18.75 -8.11
C SER A 383 -0.64 20.26 -8.02
N SER A 384 -1.89 20.69 -7.80
CA SER A 384 -2.27 22.09 -7.57
C SER A 384 -2.37 22.38 -6.07
N PRO A 385 -1.64 23.36 -5.52
CA PRO A 385 -1.69 23.70 -4.11
C PRO A 385 -3.10 23.86 -3.54
N GLU A 386 -3.96 24.55 -4.27
CA GLU A 386 -5.33 24.84 -3.87
C GLU A 386 -6.20 23.58 -3.90
N ALA A 387 -6.04 22.74 -4.94
CA ALA A 387 -6.75 21.47 -5.07
C ALA A 387 -6.37 20.49 -3.95
N GLU A 388 -5.07 20.33 -3.66
CA GLU A 388 -4.59 19.44 -2.60
C GLU A 388 -5.04 19.93 -1.21
N THR A 389 -5.07 21.25 -1.01
CA THR A 389 -5.59 21.85 0.23
C THR A 389 -7.09 21.55 0.40
N ALA A 390 -7.88 21.73 -0.66
CA ALA A 390 -9.29 21.38 -0.65
C ALA A 390 -9.52 19.87 -0.42
N GLU A 391 -8.66 19.01 -0.96
CA GLU A 391 -8.70 17.58 -0.73
C GLU A 391 -8.53 17.23 0.75
N THR A 392 -7.55 17.83 1.46
CA THR A 392 -7.39 17.56 2.89
C THR A 392 -8.62 17.96 3.72
N ARG A 393 -9.29 19.06 3.37
CA ARG A 393 -10.57 19.45 3.99
C ARG A 393 -11.66 18.42 3.71
N ALA A 394 -11.80 17.98 2.47
CA ALA A 394 -12.78 16.97 2.09
C ALA A 394 -12.53 15.64 2.83
N LYS A 395 -11.27 15.24 2.97
CA LYS A 395 -10.85 14.06 3.73
C LYS A 395 -11.20 14.17 5.22
N ALA A 396 -11.06 15.36 5.81
CA ALA A 396 -11.37 15.61 7.22
C ALA A 396 -12.88 15.78 7.49
N ALA A 397 -13.63 16.35 6.54
CA ALA A 397 -15.01 16.82 6.72
C ALA A 397 -15.96 15.75 7.30
N ALA A 398 -15.83 14.52 6.82
CA ALA A 398 -16.59 13.36 7.26
C ALA A 398 -16.46 13.15 8.80
N LEU A 399 -15.22 13.03 9.28
CA LEU A 399 -14.93 12.92 10.71
C LEU A 399 -15.30 14.19 11.49
N LEU A 400 -14.94 15.36 10.99
CA LEU A 400 -15.22 16.63 11.68
C LEU A 400 -16.72 16.88 11.84
N SER A 401 -17.56 16.38 10.93
CA SER A 401 -19.02 16.46 11.07
C SER A 401 -19.53 15.71 12.31
N THR A 402 -18.82 14.65 12.73
CA THR A 402 -19.16 13.93 13.96
C THR A 402 -18.85 14.73 15.23
N LEU A 403 -18.01 15.76 15.14
CA LEU A 403 -17.73 16.65 16.27
C LEU A 403 -18.83 17.68 16.50
N ARG A 404 -19.55 18.10 15.45
CA ARG A 404 -20.55 19.18 15.48
C ARG A 404 -21.83 18.78 14.74
N PRO A 405 -22.68 17.92 15.34
CA PRO A 405 -23.89 17.41 14.67
C PRO A 405 -24.93 18.51 14.37
N ASP A 406 -24.93 19.62 15.12
CA ASP A 406 -25.90 20.72 14.97
C ASP A 406 -25.45 21.80 13.97
N ALA A 407 -24.20 21.76 13.50
CA ALA A 407 -23.75 22.69 12.46
C ALA A 407 -24.43 22.33 11.13
N PRO A 408 -24.90 23.32 10.34
CA PRO A 408 -25.43 23.05 9.01
C PRO A 408 -24.35 22.31 8.22
N ARG A 409 -24.64 21.04 7.91
CA ARG A 409 -23.75 20.19 7.12
C ARG A 409 -23.49 20.93 5.81
N PRO A 410 -22.21 21.16 5.41
CA PRO A 410 -21.95 21.70 4.08
C PRO A 410 -22.68 20.82 3.07
N ALA A 411 -23.27 21.42 2.04
CA ALA A 411 -23.99 20.71 0.98
C ALA A 411 -23.03 19.72 0.28
N GLY A 412 -22.84 18.56 0.89
CA GLY A 412 -22.25 17.39 0.28
C GLY A 412 -23.24 16.76 -0.69
N PRO A 413 -22.80 15.79 -1.52
CA PRO A 413 -23.67 15.15 -2.48
C PRO A 413 -24.98 14.71 -1.80
N SER A 414 -26.08 15.04 -2.49
CA SER A 414 -27.48 14.88 -2.11
C SER A 414 -27.76 13.64 -1.25
N ARG A 415 -28.70 13.79 -0.29
CA ARG A 415 -29.35 12.69 0.47
C ARG A 415 -30.28 11.84 -0.42
N THR A 416 -29.90 11.62 -1.68
CA THR A 416 -30.50 10.56 -2.50
C THR A 416 -30.20 9.23 -1.77
N PRO A 417 -31.14 8.27 -1.72
CA PRO A 417 -30.86 6.95 -1.14
C PRO A 417 -29.55 6.38 -1.71
N PRO A 418 -28.80 5.58 -0.93
CA PRO A 418 -27.51 5.07 -1.35
C PRO A 418 -27.66 4.41 -2.71
N ASP A 419 -27.04 5.01 -3.72
CA ASP A 419 -27.08 4.53 -5.10
C ASP A 419 -26.22 3.27 -5.30
N ARG A 420 -25.72 2.72 -4.19
CA ARG A 420 -24.95 1.48 -4.14
C ARG A 420 -25.65 0.33 -4.86
N ASP A 421 -26.97 0.19 -4.76
CA ASP A 421 -27.70 -0.90 -5.38
C ASP A 421 -27.76 -0.74 -6.91
N THR A 422 -28.03 0.47 -7.41
CA THR A 422 -27.93 0.80 -8.84
C THR A 422 -26.52 0.59 -9.36
N ALA A 423 -25.52 1.11 -8.65
CA ALA A 423 -24.12 0.97 -9.02
C ALA A 423 -23.65 -0.49 -8.97
N ALA A 424 -24.17 -1.30 -8.04
CA ALA A 424 -23.93 -2.73 -7.99
C ALA A 424 -24.58 -3.46 -9.17
N ALA A 425 -25.78 -3.07 -9.57
CA ALA A 425 -26.42 -3.60 -10.78
C ALA A 425 -25.64 -3.22 -12.05
N LEU A 426 -25.19 -1.97 -12.17
CA LEU A 426 -24.36 -1.50 -13.28
C LEU A 426 -22.99 -2.19 -13.31
N ALA A 427 -22.39 -2.48 -12.16
CA ALA A 427 -21.13 -3.24 -12.08
C ALA A 427 -21.27 -4.67 -12.63
N LEU A 428 -22.50 -5.19 -12.76
CA LEU A 428 -22.83 -6.48 -13.35
C LEU A 428 -23.36 -6.36 -14.80
N ASP A 429 -23.46 -5.17 -15.38
CA ASP A 429 -23.90 -4.97 -16.78
C ASP A 429 -22.90 -5.59 -17.76
N ASP A 430 -23.40 -6.27 -18.81
CA ASP A 430 -22.57 -6.95 -19.80
C ASP A 430 -21.57 -6.04 -20.52
N ARG A 431 -21.90 -4.76 -20.72
CA ARG A 431 -21.00 -3.78 -21.34
C ARG A 431 -19.84 -3.42 -20.41
N VAL A 432 -20.14 -3.27 -19.12
CA VAL A 432 -19.13 -3.06 -18.08
C VAL A 432 -18.24 -4.29 -17.94
N ALA A 433 -18.82 -5.49 -17.93
CA ALA A 433 -18.07 -6.75 -17.91
C ALA A 433 -17.11 -6.87 -19.11
N LYS A 434 -17.57 -6.51 -20.32
CA LYS A 434 -16.71 -6.49 -21.52
C LYS A 434 -15.53 -5.54 -21.40
N GLU A 435 -15.73 -4.34 -20.84
CA GLU A 435 -14.65 -3.37 -20.64
C GLU A 435 -13.64 -3.84 -19.58
N LEU A 436 -14.13 -4.40 -18.47
CA LEU A 436 -13.28 -5.03 -17.46
C LEU A 436 -12.47 -6.19 -18.04
N ASP A 437 -13.07 -7.00 -18.91
CA ASP A 437 -12.37 -8.09 -19.61
C ASP A 437 -11.32 -7.59 -20.62
N LEU A 438 -11.57 -6.46 -21.29
CA LEU A 438 -10.57 -5.81 -22.12
C LEU A 438 -9.38 -5.36 -21.27
N ARG A 439 -9.63 -4.73 -20.13
CA ARG A 439 -8.56 -4.35 -19.18
C ARG A 439 -7.78 -5.57 -18.68
N ARG A 440 -8.47 -6.67 -18.32
CA ARG A 440 -7.83 -7.94 -17.89
C ARG A 440 -6.89 -8.51 -18.94
N ARG A 441 -7.31 -8.55 -20.21
CA ARG A 441 -6.49 -9.07 -21.32
C ARG A 441 -5.22 -8.26 -21.57
N GLN A 442 -5.17 -7.03 -21.09
CA GLN A 442 -3.99 -6.20 -21.19
C GLN A 442 -3.01 -6.41 -20.02
N LEU A 443 -3.38 -7.14 -18.96
CA LEU A 443 -2.48 -7.44 -17.85
C LEU A 443 -1.52 -8.58 -18.22
N SER A 444 -0.40 -8.64 -17.52
CA SER A 444 0.58 -9.71 -17.64
C SER A 444 -0.03 -11.05 -17.20
N THR A 445 -0.01 -12.03 -18.10
CA THR A 445 -0.53 -13.38 -17.86
C THR A 445 0.25 -14.14 -16.79
N PHE A 446 1.49 -13.73 -16.50
CA PHE A 446 2.29 -14.30 -15.42
C PHE A 446 1.58 -14.20 -14.07
N TRP A 447 0.92 -13.07 -13.81
CA TRP A 447 0.25 -12.82 -12.53
C TRP A 447 -1.16 -13.41 -12.46
N SER A 448 -1.74 -13.84 -13.59
CA SER A 448 -3.09 -14.44 -13.62
C SER A 448 -3.07 -15.96 -13.46
N GLY A 449 -1.91 -16.62 -13.66
CA GLY A 449 -1.79 -18.07 -13.64
C GLY A 449 -0.88 -18.58 -12.52
N PHE A 450 -1.19 -19.75 -11.96
CA PHE A 450 -0.24 -20.47 -11.11
C PHE A 450 0.87 -21.07 -11.99
N ALA A 451 1.98 -20.35 -12.17
CA ALA A 451 3.20 -20.94 -12.69
C ALA A 451 3.77 -21.89 -11.62
N ARG A 452 3.62 -23.21 -11.78
CA ARG A 452 4.36 -24.18 -10.97
C ARG A 452 5.85 -24.09 -11.36
N PRO A 453 6.76 -23.90 -10.40
CA PRO A 453 8.18 -23.91 -10.72
C PRO A 453 8.59 -25.30 -11.22
N PRO A 454 9.55 -25.39 -12.15
CA PRO A 454 10.07 -26.68 -12.60
C PRO A 454 10.70 -27.44 -11.43
N ALA A 455 10.54 -28.77 -11.42
CA ALA A 455 10.94 -29.65 -10.32
C ALA A 455 12.46 -29.74 -10.06
N ARG A 456 13.30 -29.21 -10.97
CA ARG A 456 14.76 -29.19 -10.82
C ARG A 456 15.32 -27.80 -11.15
N ARG A 457 16.00 -27.20 -10.17
CA ARG A 457 16.78 -25.95 -10.31
C ARG A 457 18.26 -26.33 -10.48
N ARG A 458 18.97 -25.81 -11.49
CA ARG A 458 20.41 -26.07 -11.65
C ARG A 458 21.22 -24.91 -11.08
N ALA A 459 22.35 -25.20 -10.44
CA ALA A 459 23.25 -24.17 -9.88
C ALA A 459 23.85 -23.23 -10.94
N ALA A 460 23.95 -23.67 -12.20
CA ALA A 460 24.36 -22.84 -13.33
C ALA A 460 23.33 -21.76 -13.74
N ASP A 461 22.16 -21.75 -13.10
CA ASP A 461 21.03 -20.84 -13.37
C ASP A 461 20.88 -19.77 -12.27
N ALA A 462 21.94 -19.51 -11.50
CA ALA A 462 21.95 -18.52 -10.44
C ALA A 462 21.91 -17.09 -11.00
N VAL A 463 20.98 -16.29 -10.48
CA VAL A 463 20.81 -14.87 -10.78
C VAL A 463 21.05 -14.08 -9.52
N LEU A 464 22.02 -13.16 -9.56
CA LEU A 464 22.20 -12.12 -8.56
C LEU A 464 21.40 -10.89 -9.01
N LEU A 465 20.37 -10.51 -8.26
CA LEU A 465 19.68 -9.24 -8.44
C LEU A 465 20.31 -8.20 -7.52
N VAL A 466 20.75 -7.10 -8.13
CA VAL A 466 21.32 -5.96 -7.42
C VAL A 466 20.23 -4.95 -7.19
N ASP A 467 19.78 -4.85 -5.93
CA ASP A 467 18.78 -3.88 -5.49
C ASP A 467 19.41 -2.48 -5.40
N SER A 468 18.75 -1.52 -6.04
CA SER A 468 19.16 -0.11 -6.04
C SER A 468 18.30 0.77 -5.12
N GLY A 469 17.56 0.15 -4.20
CA GLY A 469 16.80 0.83 -3.15
C GLY A 469 15.31 0.99 -3.45
N GLU A 470 14.77 0.16 -4.35
CA GLU A 470 13.35 0.17 -4.72
C GLU A 470 12.65 -1.11 -4.30
N GLU A 471 11.34 -0.98 -4.04
CA GLU A 471 10.61 -2.13 -3.52
C GLU A 471 10.36 -3.22 -4.59
N GLU A 472 10.36 -2.79 -5.84
CA GLU A 472 10.09 -3.50 -7.07
C GLU A 472 11.10 -4.62 -7.36
N THR A 473 12.30 -4.56 -6.78
CA THR A 473 13.31 -5.63 -6.88
C THR A 473 12.74 -6.99 -6.44
N GLU A 474 11.83 -7.00 -5.47
CA GLU A 474 11.19 -8.24 -4.99
C GLU A 474 10.16 -8.79 -5.97
N VAL A 475 9.51 -7.94 -6.74
CA VAL A 475 8.61 -8.35 -7.84
C VAL A 475 9.41 -9.05 -8.92
N LEU A 476 10.54 -8.44 -9.31
CA LEU A 476 11.48 -9.02 -10.26
C LEU A 476 12.03 -10.36 -9.73
N ALA A 477 12.45 -10.43 -8.47
CA ALA A 477 12.93 -11.64 -7.83
C ALA A 477 11.87 -12.75 -7.86
N HIS A 478 10.62 -12.42 -7.55
CA HIS A 478 9.50 -13.35 -7.60
C HIS A 478 9.30 -13.92 -9.01
N MET A 479 9.31 -13.04 -10.02
CA MET A 479 9.13 -13.44 -11.41
C MET A 479 10.27 -14.35 -11.90
N VAL A 480 11.52 -13.99 -11.60
CA VAL A 480 12.71 -14.77 -11.97
C VAL A 480 12.72 -16.15 -11.26
N ARG A 481 12.30 -16.22 -9.99
CA ARG A 481 12.07 -17.50 -9.29
C ARG A 481 10.95 -18.32 -9.95
N GLY A 482 9.88 -17.67 -10.41
CA GLY A 482 8.79 -18.27 -11.17
C GLY A 482 9.24 -18.87 -12.52
N LEU A 483 10.28 -18.30 -13.12
CA LEU A 483 10.96 -18.85 -14.31
C LEU A 483 11.87 -20.05 -13.99
N GLY A 484 11.96 -20.48 -12.73
CA GLY A 484 12.75 -21.64 -12.30
C GLY A 484 14.21 -21.34 -11.98
N ARG A 485 14.59 -20.06 -11.88
CA ARG A 485 15.95 -19.64 -11.54
C ARG A 485 16.15 -19.56 -10.03
N THR A 486 17.39 -19.73 -9.58
CA THR A 486 17.79 -19.42 -8.19
C THR A 486 18.15 -17.95 -8.12
N VAL A 487 17.58 -17.22 -7.16
CA VAL A 487 17.73 -15.76 -7.05
C VAL A 487 18.26 -15.38 -5.68
N GLU A 488 19.36 -14.66 -5.69
CA GLU A 488 19.88 -13.92 -4.55
C GLU A 488 19.68 -12.43 -4.80
N VAL A 489 19.23 -11.69 -3.78
CA VAL A 489 19.05 -10.24 -3.84
C VAL A 489 20.07 -9.62 -2.90
N ARG A 490 20.85 -8.65 -3.41
CA ARG A 490 21.83 -7.88 -2.62
C ARG A 490 21.68 -6.41 -2.92
N ARG A 491 21.82 -5.55 -1.92
CA ARG A 491 21.88 -4.11 -2.15
C ARG A 491 23.18 -3.77 -2.88
N TYR A 492 23.15 -2.77 -3.75
CA TYR A 492 24.30 -2.41 -4.59
C TYR A 492 25.61 -2.12 -3.82
N ASP A 493 25.53 -1.63 -2.58
CA ASP A 493 26.67 -1.34 -1.70
C ASP A 493 27.15 -2.55 -0.89
N GLU A 494 26.45 -3.68 -0.98
CA GLU A 494 26.81 -4.97 -0.36
C GLU A 494 27.37 -5.98 -1.38
N VAL A 495 27.47 -5.60 -2.66
CA VAL A 495 27.94 -6.50 -3.72
C VAL A 495 29.46 -6.58 -3.73
N GLU A 496 29.97 -7.69 -3.20
CA GLU A 496 31.39 -8.03 -3.24
C GLU A 496 31.72 -8.99 -4.40
N ALA A 497 32.97 -9.01 -4.87
CA ALA A 497 33.40 -9.87 -5.97
C ALA A 497 33.18 -11.37 -5.68
N ALA A 498 33.31 -11.79 -4.41
CA ALA A 498 33.08 -13.17 -3.98
C ALA A 498 31.60 -13.59 -4.03
N ALA A 499 30.67 -12.63 -4.02
CA ALA A 499 29.24 -12.88 -4.11
C ALA A 499 28.74 -13.02 -5.57
N LEU A 500 29.61 -12.76 -6.56
CA LEU A 500 29.22 -12.88 -7.96
C LEU A 500 29.02 -14.35 -8.35
N PRO A 501 27.98 -14.67 -9.12
CA PRO A 501 27.79 -16.02 -9.59
C PRO A 501 28.91 -16.38 -10.59
N GLY A 502 29.15 -17.69 -10.76
CA GLY A 502 30.17 -18.17 -11.69
C GLY A 502 29.93 -17.75 -13.15
N PRO A 503 30.83 -18.07 -14.08
CA PRO A 503 30.80 -17.63 -15.49
C PRO A 503 29.49 -17.87 -16.26
N ARG A 504 28.68 -18.85 -15.81
CA ARG A 504 27.37 -19.19 -16.41
C ARG A 504 26.19 -18.47 -15.76
N GLY A 505 26.38 -17.83 -14.61
CA GLY A 505 25.34 -17.07 -13.92
C GLY A 505 25.02 -15.73 -14.58
N ARG A 506 24.07 -15.01 -13.99
CA ARG A 506 23.63 -13.69 -14.44
C ARG A 506 23.64 -12.71 -13.28
N VAL A 507 24.03 -11.47 -13.55
CA VAL A 507 23.85 -10.35 -12.63
C VAL A 507 22.84 -9.41 -13.28
N VAL A 508 21.80 -9.00 -12.56
CA VAL A 508 20.82 -8.03 -13.04
C VAL A 508 20.82 -6.83 -12.12
N LEU A 509 21.13 -5.66 -12.67
CA LEU A 509 20.91 -4.38 -12.01
C LEU A 509 19.42 -4.06 -12.09
N ALA A 510 18.74 -4.11 -10.94
CA ALA A 510 17.31 -3.91 -10.84
C ALA A 510 16.93 -2.42 -11.09
N PRO A 511 15.62 -2.12 -11.29
CA PRO A 511 15.12 -0.76 -11.24
C PRO A 511 15.44 -0.08 -9.90
N GLY A 512 15.44 1.25 -9.92
CA GLY A 512 15.78 2.09 -8.77
C GLY A 512 15.24 3.49 -8.93
N PRO A 513 15.31 4.31 -7.86
CA PRO A 513 14.84 5.69 -7.87
C PRO A 513 15.74 6.49 -8.79
N GLY A 514 15.43 6.50 -10.08
CA GLY A 514 16.25 7.13 -11.10
C GLY A 514 16.22 8.63 -10.89
N ARG A 515 17.30 9.22 -10.36
CA ARG A 515 17.45 10.67 -10.33
C ARG A 515 17.64 11.19 -11.75
N PRO A 516 16.79 12.12 -12.22
CA PRO A 516 17.02 12.73 -13.51
C PRO A 516 18.39 13.41 -13.58
N GLY A 517 19.21 13.01 -14.56
CA GLY A 517 20.51 13.63 -14.85
C GLY A 517 21.73 13.19 -14.00
N ALA A 518 21.56 12.48 -12.89
CA ALA A 518 22.69 12.06 -12.04
C ALA A 518 22.52 10.63 -11.48
N PRO A 519 22.98 9.58 -12.18
CA PRO A 519 22.95 8.23 -11.65
C PRO A 519 23.88 8.12 -10.44
N ASP A 520 23.49 7.34 -9.42
CA ASP A 520 24.31 7.10 -8.23
C ASP A 520 25.74 6.70 -8.64
N THR A 521 26.72 7.50 -8.22
CA THR A 521 28.15 7.29 -8.52
C THR A 521 28.61 5.89 -8.11
N ALA A 522 28.08 5.35 -7.02
CA ALA A 522 28.40 4.01 -6.54
C ALA A 522 27.79 2.93 -7.45
N LEU A 523 26.53 3.06 -7.86
CA LEU A 523 25.90 2.12 -8.80
C LEU A 523 26.63 2.13 -10.16
N ARG A 524 27.08 3.29 -10.64
CA ARG A 524 27.91 3.40 -11.85
C ARG A 524 29.28 2.74 -11.69
N ALA A 525 29.92 2.91 -10.54
CA ALA A 525 31.20 2.27 -10.24
C ALA A 525 31.06 0.74 -10.21
N LEU A 526 30.00 0.24 -9.60
CA LEU A 526 29.66 -1.17 -9.62
C LEU A 526 29.42 -1.67 -11.05
N ALA A 527 28.60 -0.96 -11.84
CA ALA A 527 28.31 -1.32 -13.22
C ALA A 527 29.58 -1.43 -14.09
N ARG A 528 30.53 -0.49 -13.97
CA ARG A 528 31.83 -0.59 -14.65
C ARG A 528 32.60 -1.84 -14.26
N THR A 529 32.64 -2.14 -12.96
CA THR A 529 33.33 -3.32 -12.41
C THR A 529 32.71 -4.60 -12.96
N LEU A 530 31.38 -4.69 -12.96
CA LEU A 530 30.64 -5.84 -13.47
C LEU A 530 30.85 -6.03 -14.98
N LEU A 531 30.81 -4.96 -15.78
CA LEU A 531 31.04 -5.02 -17.23
C LEU A 531 32.47 -5.46 -17.56
N ALA A 532 33.47 -4.95 -16.83
CA ALA A 532 34.85 -5.41 -16.98
C ALA A 532 35.01 -6.89 -16.63
N GLY A 533 34.38 -7.34 -15.55
CA GLY A 533 34.33 -8.76 -15.17
C GLY A 533 33.67 -9.64 -16.23
N ALA A 534 32.54 -9.19 -16.80
CA ALA A 534 31.84 -9.91 -17.85
C ALA A 534 32.68 -10.05 -19.13
N ALA A 535 33.43 -9.00 -19.50
CA ALA A 535 34.37 -9.03 -20.62
C ALA A 535 35.54 -9.99 -20.38
N ALA A 536 35.98 -10.15 -19.13
CA ALA A 536 37.02 -11.10 -18.71
C ALA A 536 36.50 -12.55 -18.53
N GLY A 537 35.26 -12.85 -18.93
CA GLY A 537 34.69 -14.19 -18.85
C GLY A 537 33.83 -14.46 -17.62
N GLY A 538 33.60 -13.45 -16.78
CA GLY A 538 32.65 -13.48 -15.67
C GLY A 538 31.18 -13.55 -16.09
N PRO A 539 30.24 -13.44 -15.14
CA PRO A 539 28.80 -13.53 -15.43
C PRO A 539 28.35 -12.39 -16.34
N ALA A 540 27.36 -12.66 -17.20
CA ALA A 540 26.74 -11.62 -18.02
C ALA A 540 25.91 -10.67 -17.16
N VAL A 541 25.86 -9.40 -17.58
CA VAL A 541 25.27 -8.31 -16.79
C VAL A 541 24.08 -7.72 -17.54
N SER A 542 22.92 -7.74 -16.90
CA SER A 542 21.70 -7.16 -17.45
C SER A 542 21.23 -5.97 -16.62
N GLY A 543 20.50 -5.04 -17.23
CA GLY A 543 19.94 -3.87 -16.54
C GLY A 543 18.47 -3.65 -16.87
N ILE A 544 17.69 -3.26 -15.87
CA ILE A 544 16.28 -2.90 -16.02
C ILE A 544 16.07 -1.50 -15.43
N GLY A 545 15.33 -0.63 -16.12
CA GLY A 545 15.05 0.74 -15.64
C GLY A 545 16.35 1.54 -15.38
N THR A 546 16.57 1.95 -14.14
CA THR A 546 17.81 2.64 -13.73
C THR A 546 19.07 1.78 -13.98
N GLY A 547 18.99 0.47 -13.78
CA GLY A 547 20.08 -0.44 -14.14
C GLY A 547 20.41 -0.40 -15.64
N PHE A 548 19.38 -0.33 -16.51
CA PHE A 548 19.58 -0.17 -17.95
C PHE A 548 20.24 1.17 -18.29
N GLN A 549 19.77 2.27 -17.68
CA GLN A 549 20.31 3.62 -17.90
C GLN A 549 21.82 3.67 -17.60
N VAL A 550 22.20 3.07 -16.46
CA VAL A 550 23.61 3.01 -16.05
C VAL A 550 24.43 2.17 -17.03
N LEU A 551 23.98 0.97 -17.40
CA LEU A 551 24.72 0.12 -18.34
C LEU A 551 24.84 0.74 -19.73
N ALA A 552 23.75 1.30 -20.27
CA ALA A 552 23.76 1.94 -21.58
C ALA A 552 24.77 3.10 -21.63
N ARG A 553 24.87 3.87 -20.55
CA ARG A 553 25.85 4.95 -20.42
C ARG A 553 27.29 4.43 -20.35
N GLU A 554 27.57 3.46 -19.48
CA GLU A 554 28.94 2.92 -19.34
C GLU A 554 29.42 2.14 -20.58
N LEU A 555 28.50 1.64 -21.39
CA LEU A 555 28.79 1.02 -22.69
C LEU A 555 28.93 2.04 -23.85
N GLY A 556 28.66 3.33 -23.61
CA GLY A 556 28.67 4.37 -24.63
C GLY A 556 27.50 4.29 -25.63
N LEU A 557 26.41 3.63 -25.26
CA LEU A 557 25.21 3.51 -26.08
C LEU A 557 24.28 4.72 -25.92
N ALA A 558 24.35 5.38 -24.76
CA ALA A 558 23.47 6.50 -24.43
C ALA A 558 24.18 7.61 -23.64
N GLY A 559 23.61 8.81 -23.70
CA GLY A 559 24.01 9.96 -22.90
C GLY A 559 23.54 9.88 -21.44
N ALA A 560 23.56 11.03 -20.75
CA ALA A 560 22.88 11.14 -19.45
C ALA A 560 21.36 11.05 -19.65
N PRO A 561 20.61 10.38 -18.75
CA PRO A 561 19.17 10.31 -18.86
C PRO A 561 18.55 11.71 -18.78
N VAL A 562 17.58 11.99 -19.65
CA VAL A 562 16.88 13.28 -19.73
C VAL A 562 15.62 13.21 -18.89
N ALA A 563 15.48 14.16 -17.95
CA ALA A 563 14.33 14.27 -17.07
C ALA A 563 13.02 14.44 -17.86
N ARG A 564 11.97 13.74 -17.44
CA ARG A 564 10.60 14.00 -17.88
C ARG A 564 9.64 13.98 -16.69
N PRO A 565 8.45 14.60 -16.81
CA PRO A 565 7.41 14.48 -15.79
C PRO A 565 7.14 13.00 -15.49
N SER A 566 7.07 12.64 -14.21
CA SER A 566 7.03 11.25 -13.73
C SER A 566 5.60 10.69 -13.63
N GLN A 567 5.25 9.73 -14.48
CA GLN A 567 4.11 8.81 -14.46
C GLN A 567 4.52 7.41 -14.98
N VAL A 568 3.93 6.34 -14.43
CA VAL A 568 4.09 5.02 -15.06
C VAL A 568 3.20 4.99 -16.30
N VAL A 569 3.81 5.09 -17.47
CA VAL A 569 3.08 5.15 -18.75
C VAL A 569 3.19 3.81 -19.46
N ARG A 570 2.06 3.38 -20.00
CA ARG A 570 1.99 2.23 -20.88
C ARG A 570 2.41 2.62 -22.29
N ARG A 571 3.47 2.00 -22.80
CA ARG A 571 3.93 2.21 -24.19
C ARG A 571 4.03 0.90 -24.94
N THR A 572 3.66 0.93 -26.22
CA THR A 572 3.89 -0.21 -27.12
C THR A 572 5.27 -0.05 -27.76
N VAL A 573 6.09 -1.10 -27.65
CA VAL A 573 7.43 -1.18 -28.27
C VAL A 573 7.61 -2.52 -28.98
N ASP A 574 8.38 -2.50 -30.07
CA ASP A 574 8.73 -3.72 -30.80
C ASP A 574 10.15 -4.15 -30.41
N VAL A 575 10.27 -5.23 -29.64
CA VAL A 575 11.55 -5.73 -29.11
C VAL A 575 11.66 -7.22 -29.36
N HIS A 576 12.80 -7.69 -29.88
CA HIS A 576 12.99 -9.09 -30.30
C HIS A 576 11.96 -9.63 -31.32
N GLY A 577 11.32 -8.74 -32.10
CA GLY A 577 10.24 -9.13 -33.01
C GLY A 577 8.89 -9.37 -32.31
N LEU A 578 8.80 -9.06 -31.01
CA LEU A 578 7.59 -9.08 -30.22
C LEU A 578 7.05 -7.66 -30.09
N ARG A 579 5.76 -7.48 -30.38
CA ARG A 579 5.04 -6.26 -30.03
C ARG A 579 4.62 -6.34 -28.57
N VAL A 580 5.22 -5.49 -27.74
CA VAL A 580 5.08 -5.52 -26.29
C VAL A 580 4.46 -4.21 -25.81
N THR A 581 3.37 -4.34 -25.05
CA THR A 581 2.88 -3.26 -24.20
C THR A 581 3.65 -3.31 -22.88
N ALA A 582 4.49 -2.31 -22.60
CA ALA A 582 5.40 -2.31 -21.46
C ALA A 582 5.20 -1.10 -20.53
N ALA A 583 5.47 -1.32 -19.25
CA ALA A 583 5.51 -0.29 -18.22
C ALA A 583 6.82 0.50 -18.28
N PHE A 584 6.75 1.79 -18.57
CA PHE A 584 7.87 2.70 -18.43
C PHE A 584 7.68 3.55 -17.18
N SER A 585 8.71 3.64 -16.34
CA SER A 585 8.85 4.77 -15.41
C SER A 585 9.42 5.93 -16.23
N ASP A 586 8.56 6.80 -16.74
CA ASP A 586 8.92 7.88 -17.67
C ASP A 586 9.82 8.98 -17.06
N ALA A 587 10.14 8.93 -15.77
CA ALA A 587 10.96 9.92 -15.08
C ALA A 587 12.29 10.24 -15.79
N CYS A 588 12.76 9.32 -16.65
CA CYS A 588 13.94 9.50 -17.48
C CYS A 588 13.77 8.88 -18.88
N ALA A 589 14.11 9.66 -19.92
CA ALA A 589 14.33 9.15 -21.27
C ALA A 589 15.81 8.87 -21.51
N VAL A 590 16.11 7.81 -22.26
CA VAL A 590 17.48 7.44 -22.64
C VAL A 590 17.68 7.73 -24.10
N GLU A 591 18.32 8.86 -24.39
CA GLU A 591 18.65 9.26 -25.76
C GLU A 591 19.91 8.51 -26.23
N PRO A 592 19.90 7.96 -27.46
CA PRO A 592 21.06 7.30 -28.02
C PRO A 592 22.22 8.30 -28.16
N ALA A 593 23.44 7.88 -27.84
CA ALA A 593 24.62 8.70 -28.06
C ALA A 593 24.92 8.83 -29.57
N ASP A 594 25.59 9.92 -29.98
CA ASP A 594 25.96 10.16 -31.39
C ASP A 594 26.73 9.00 -32.03
N HIS A 595 27.48 8.24 -31.22
CA HIS A 595 28.30 7.10 -31.66
C HIS A 595 27.75 5.74 -31.22
N CYS A 596 26.46 5.67 -30.85
CA CYS A 596 25.83 4.46 -30.30
C CYS A 596 25.96 3.25 -31.22
N ASP A 597 25.70 3.39 -32.52
CA ASP A 597 25.77 2.29 -33.50
C ASP A 597 27.21 1.75 -33.64
N LYS A 598 28.21 2.64 -33.59
CA LYS A 598 29.63 2.25 -33.63
C LYS A 598 30.04 1.51 -32.36
N ALA A 599 29.60 2.01 -31.20
CA ALA A 599 29.84 1.35 -29.92
C ALA A 599 29.18 -0.04 -29.88
N ALA A 600 27.93 -0.12 -30.32
CA ALA A 600 27.17 -1.37 -30.40
C ALA A 600 27.84 -2.38 -31.35
N GLY A 601 28.27 -1.95 -32.54
CA GLY A 601 28.99 -2.78 -33.50
C GLY A 601 30.29 -3.37 -32.93
N ARG A 602 31.08 -2.56 -32.22
CA ARG A 602 32.32 -3.02 -31.55
C ARG A 602 32.05 -4.08 -30.48
N LEU A 603 30.91 -3.98 -29.80
CA LEU A 603 30.54 -4.85 -28.68
C LEU A 603 29.67 -6.04 -29.10
N GLY A 604 29.29 -6.13 -30.38
CA GLY A 604 28.33 -7.13 -30.86
C GLY A 604 26.93 -6.97 -30.25
N ILE A 605 26.54 -5.74 -29.92
CA ILE A 605 25.25 -5.41 -29.31
C ILE A 605 24.24 -5.02 -30.39
N ARG A 606 23.02 -5.52 -30.27
CA ARG A 606 21.84 -5.07 -31.02
C ARG A 606 21.06 -4.05 -30.19
N LEU A 607 20.55 -3.02 -30.86
CA LEU A 607 19.79 -1.92 -30.25
C LEU A 607 18.33 -1.92 -30.71
N TRP A 608 17.43 -1.53 -29.82
CA TRP A 608 16.03 -1.26 -30.12
C TRP A 608 15.67 0.14 -29.66
N HIS A 609 14.90 0.85 -30.48
CA HIS A 609 14.52 2.22 -30.25
C HIS A 609 13.01 2.39 -30.14
N SER A 610 12.56 3.51 -29.62
CA SER A 610 11.19 3.99 -29.75
C SER A 610 10.80 4.15 -31.23
N ALA A 611 9.49 4.22 -31.51
CA ALA A 611 8.98 4.35 -32.88
C ALA A 611 9.49 5.62 -33.60
N ASP A 612 9.69 6.72 -32.87
CA ASP A 612 10.27 7.97 -33.35
C ASP A 612 11.81 7.98 -33.36
N ARG A 613 12.44 6.88 -32.92
CA ARG A 613 13.88 6.66 -32.78
C ARG A 613 14.61 7.63 -31.85
N ARG A 614 13.88 8.41 -31.04
CA ARG A 614 14.48 9.37 -30.10
C ARG A 614 15.02 8.71 -28.84
N GLU A 615 14.57 7.50 -28.53
CA GLU A 615 14.92 6.80 -27.30
C GLU A 615 15.45 5.40 -27.58
N LEU A 616 16.47 5.01 -26.83
CA LEU A 616 16.92 3.63 -26.72
C LEU A 616 16.04 2.92 -25.67
N VAL A 617 15.34 1.86 -26.07
CA VAL A 617 14.39 1.15 -25.20
C VAL A 617 14.88 -0.23 -24.77
N ALA A 618 15.78 -0.84 -25.55
CA ALA A 618 16.43 -2.09 -25.20
C ALA A 618 17.78 -2.24 -25.91
N PHE A 619 18.66 -3.07 -25.34
CA PHE A 619 19.84 -3.57 -26.04
C PHE A 619 20.15 -5.01 -25.63
N THR A 620 20.86 -5.74 -26.49
CA THR A 620 21.25 -7.13 -26.22
C THR A 620 22.52 -7.48 -26.95
N GLY A 621 23.50 -8.02 -26.23
CA GLY A 621 24.73 -8.59 -26.77
C GLY A 621 25.21 -9.77 -25.94
N PRO A 622 26.40 -10.34 -26.25
CA PRO A 622 26.86 -11.60 -25.65
C PRO A 622 27.12 -11.55 -24.15
N ARG A 623 27.44 -10.37 -23.61
CA ARG A 623 27.82 -10.17 -22.20
C ARG A 623 27.02 -9.09 -21.47
N ALA A 624 26.19 -8.35 -22.21
CA ALA A 624 25.37 -7.29 -21.65
C ALA A 624 24.02 -7.17 -22.35
N ALA A 625 22.96 -6.97 -21.60
CA ALA A 625 21.62 -6.72 -22.13
C ALA A 625 20.84 -5.77 -21.22
N GLY A 626 19.71 -5.24 -21.69
CA GLY A 626 18.84 -4.49 -20.80
C GLY A 626 17.59 -3.93 -21.44
N TYR A 627 16.65 -3.55 -20.57
CA TYR A 627 15.38 -2.95 -20.93
C TYR A 627 15.16 -1.66 -20.14
N GLN A 628 14.76 -0.58 -20.82
CA GLN A 628 14.37 0.66 -20.15
C GLN A 628 13.03 0.50 -19.38
N PHE A 629 12.14 -0.34 -19.89
CA PHE A 629 10.86 -0.66 -19.27
C PHE A 629 10.99 -1.79 -18.24
N ARG A 630 9.93 -2.02 -17.47
CA ARG A 630 9.86 -3.02 -16.38
C ARG A 630 9.12 -4.29 -16.82
N PRO A 631 9.81 -5.40 -17.16
CA PRO A 631 9.16 -6.66 -17.52
C PRO A 631 8.28 -7.26 -16.42
N GLU A 632 8.59 -6.98 -15.16
CA GLU A 632 7.94 -7.54 -13.98
C GLU A 632 6.60 -6.88 -13.62
N SER A 633 6.33 -5.68 -14.16
CA SER A 633 5.10 -4.93 -13.91
C SER A 633 3.85 -5.69 -14.36
N VAL A 634 2.75 -5.49 -13.63
CA VAL A 634 1.44 -6.09 -13.93
C VAL A 634 0.88 -5.66 -15.30
N ILE A 635 1.31 -4.52 -15.84
CA ILE A 635 0.86 -4.03 -17.15
C ILE A 635 1.80 -4.36 -18.30
N THR A 636 2.93 -5.01 -18.04
CA THR A 636 3.86 -5.45 -19.09
C THR A 636 3.44 -6.80 -19.66
N THR A 637 2.89 -6.80 -20.86
CA THR A 637 2.54 -8.02 -21.60
C THR A 637 3.81 -8.81 -21.95
N ASN A 638 3.74 -10.15 -21.93
CA ASN A 638 4.88 -11.03 -22.24
C ASN A 638 6.15 -10.80 -21.39
N GLY A 639 6.01 -10.19 -20.20
CA GLY A 639 7.12 -9.91 -19.29
C GLY A 639 8.00 -11.12 -18.96
N ALA A 640 7.37 -12.30 -18.81
CA ALA A 640 8.06 -13.55 -18.52
C ALA A 640 8.99 -13.97 -19.66
N ASP A 641 8.55 -13.80 -20.90
CA ASP A 641 9.34 -14.15 -22.09
C ASP A 641 10.48 -13.16 -22.30
N LEU A 642 10.23 -11.87 -22.05
CA LEU A 642 11.27 -10.85 -22.06
C LEU A 642 12.36 -11.14 -21.02
N LEU A 643 11.99 -11.53 -19.80
CA LEU A 643 12.98 -11.93 -18.79
C LEU A 643 13.72 -13.21 -19.17
N ARG A 644 13.07 -14.17 -19.84
CA ARG A 644 13.78 -15.35 -20.37
C ARG A 644 14.83 -14.96 -21.40
N LEU A 645 14.51 -14.02 -22.30
CA LEU A 645 15.44 -13.49 -23.29
C LEU A 645 16.58 -12.69 -22.65
N LEU A 646 16.28 -11.90 -21.61
CA LEU A 646 17.27 -11.12 -20.86
C LEU A 646 18.26 -12.01 -20.08
N LEU A 647 17.81 -13.19 -19.66
CA LEU A 647 18.58 -14.16 -18.86
C LEU A 647 19.16 -15.32 -19.69
N ALA A 648 18.87 -15.37 -20.99
CA ALA A 648 19.49 -16.32 -21.92
C ALA A 648 20.99 -16.04 -22.03
#